data_AF-A0A1Q9DVH8-F1
#
_entry.id   AF-A0A1Q9DVH8-F1
#
_cell.length_a   1.000
_cell.length_b   1.000
_cell.length_c   1.000
_cell.angle_alpha   90.00
_cell.angle_beta   90.00
_cell.angle_gamma   90.00
#
_symmetry.space_group_name_H-M   'P 1'
#
loop_
_entity.id
_entity.type
_entity.pdbx_description
1 polymer ?
#
loop_
_entity_poly.entity_id
_entity_poly.type
_entity_poly.pdbx_seq_one_letter_code
_entity_poly.pdbx_strand_id
1 'polypeptide(L)'
;MGLKPVPIVDGIAALPVQSPGKGSVQPCIIQKQDGSVAVEWASIALDDEELEDFVDRRMSVMLARLSSSPAGAVECAVDLADNRLSQAEPLAKMLQSLREAALHVTTLRLHKNRYDDSAAATLAEHIRAAADQGRPLMQLHLSNNSLSEAGLRLLIEAAHRSKGYPRSTDCAKLKSLGADSGRRVLWLRAENQDPPIARPRDFLDACSSSGMPVCVLADGSGQKPPVDAVVQMHEYFLSAPHGRSSAKGSGRTKGQESKSGTTGPPARFGKGKGKYDSLTTASGMPFKVVQRGDGVVCIHGAGACMDDVELEGMAMHELDKLLSRLPSSPAGAVECAVDLADNRLSQAEPLAKMLQSLREAALHVTTLRLHKNRYDDSAAATLAEHIRAAADQGRPLMQLHLSNNSLSEAGLRLLIEAAHRSKGYPRSTDCAKLKSLGADSGRRVLWLRAENQDPPIARPRDFLDACSSSGMPVCVLADGSGQKPPVDAVVQMHEYFLKQRSPGCSHNPTELRAASQTTNFHLSPQSFVRILRMFETEKFEALTRCETGCADLPTECAGVDPNLRAVEEGHLHAVTLVNDEVAQRCVAPRTGWHKMGSMAWKLLVAAVLCHTTRADELARVRANLTFASSNFWRVSDIVVGGHQWCRAHVPDSSWSLSCKGGLRAKVLTYNLFWWNLFGLRGGEGRRSGRLIASTAWPDPYDFMGFQECDDIERVVHDAGLQNEYTRIQGPHALGVAYRKATWQELGRGQSDIAEDRRDQWYGQRAVQWVRVKHRQNSRTVLFLNFHGPLPLSSGGKCGCEATAYNIMRVIGENAESNDDVILVGDFNSVTGSPTIQKLSERMHRVFSGNSHGGVDHIFSSCPSVKGTWNLGTGGSDHDALSLMHTIELCRQEAEQSPFVLTYLNWALSAIPDTKAAAGPICGAAPRALLPPR
;
A
#
# COMPACT_ATOMS: atom_id res chain seq x y z
N MET A 1 -16.87 42.48 -33.22
CA MET A 1 -17.73 41.43 -33.78
C MET A 1 -17.48 40.16 -32.99
N GLY A 2 -18.46 39.75 -32.18
CA GLY A 2 -18.33 38.63 -31.26
C GLY A 2 -18.68 37.30 -31.93
N LEU A 3 -17.86 36.28 -31.68
CA LEU A 3 -18.23 34.88 -31.86
C LEU A 3 -18.22 34.22 -30.48
N LYS A 4 -19.39 33.70 -30.08
CA LYS A 4 -19.57 32.93 -28.85
C LYS A 4 -19.05 31.50 -29.04
N PRO A 5 -18.52 30.82 -28.00
CA PRO A 5 -18.26 29.39 -28.06
C PRO A 5 -19.57 28.59 -27.97
N VAL A 6 -19.66 27.55 -28.79
CA VAL A 6 -20.72 26.52 -28.82
C VAL A 6 -20.52 25.53 -27.67
N PRO A 7 -21.56 25.09 -26.94
CA PRO A 7 -21.42 24.07 -25.90
C PRO A 7 -21.22 22.69 -26.53
N ILE A 8 -20.22 21.95 -26.02
CA ILE A 8 -20.02 20.53 -26.33
C ILE A 8 -21.10 19.73 -25.60
N VAL A 9 -21.73 18.83 -26.35
CA VAL A 9 -22.83 17.95 -25.91
C VAL A 9 -22.31 16.88 -24.94
N ASP A 10 -22.91 16.81 -23.76
CA ASP A 10 -22.75 15.72 -22.80
C ASP A 10 -23.46 14.45 -23.31
N GLY A 11 -22.77 13.30 -23.29
CA GLY A 11 -23.44 12.01 -23.45
C GLY A 11 -22.55 10.86 -23.88
N ILE A 12 -21.75 10.29 -22.97
CA ILE A 12 -21.36 8.88 -23.05
C ILE A 12 -21.57 8.25 -21.67
N ALA A 13 -22.51 7.31 -21.60
CA ALA A 13 -22.82 6.53 -20.41
C ALA A 13 -21.64 5.61 -20.07
N ALA A 14 -21.28 5.55 -18.79
CA ALA A 14 -20.22 4.70 -18.28
C ALA A 14 -20.66 3.23 -18.24
N LEU A 15 -19.91 2.35 -18.90
CA LEU A 15 -19.99 0.89 -18.73
C LEU A 15 -19.14 0.45 -17.51
N PRO A 16 -19.57 -0.57 -16.75
CA PRO A 16 -18.83 -1.06 -15.59
C PRO A 16 -17.60 -1.86 -16.03
N VAL A 17 -16.47 -1.66 -15.35
CA VAL A 17 -15.21 -2.38 -15.59
C VAL A 17 -14.74 -2.96 -14.27
N GLN A 18 -14.40 -4.25 -14.29
CA GLN A 18 -13.83 -4.97 -13.16
C GLN A 18 -12.45 -4.40 -12.80
N SER A 19 -12.18 -4.29 -11.51
CA SER A 19 -10.99 -3.65 -10.95
C SER A 19 -9.82 -4.63 -10.77
N PRO A 20 -8.57 -4.22 -11.06
CA PRO A 20 -7.38 -5.00 -10.76
C PRO A 20 -7.10 -5.09 -9.24
N GLY A 21 -6.34 -6.11 -8.84
CA GLY A 21 -6.13 -6.51 -7.45
C GLY A 21 -5.47 -5.46 -6.54
N LYS A 22 -5.85 -5.45 -5.25
CA LYS A 22 -5.35 -4.55 -4.21
C LYS A 22 -3.83 -4.70 -4.00
N GLY A 23 -3.07 -3.65 -4.33
CA GLY A 23 -1.64 -3.50 -3.97
C GLY A 23 -0.73 -2.97 -5.08
N SER A 24 -1.22 -2.77 -6.30
CA SER A 24 -0.39 -2.25 -7.40
C SER A 24 -0.21 -0.73 -7.32
N VAL A 25 1.03 -0.27 -7.54
CA VAL A 25 1.32 1.13 -7.87
C VAL A 25 0.58 1.43 -9.17
N GLN A 26 -0.31 2.43 -9.18
CA GLN A 26 -1.04 2.71 -10.40
C GLN A 26 -0.13 3.32 -11.47
N PRO A 27 -0.34 2.95 -12.75
CA PRO A 27 0.37 3.54 -13.86
C PRO A 27 0.18 5.06 -13.89
N CYS A 28 1.29 5.81 -13.83
CA CYS A 28 1.30 7.27 -13.89
C CYS A 28 2.08 7.80 -15.10
N ILE A 29 1.65 8.95 -15.62
CA ILE A 29 2.37 9.72 -16.65
C ILE A 29 2.78 11.04 -16.01
N ILE A 30 4.08 11.29 -15.92
CA ILE A 30 4.67 12.41 -15.20
C ILE A 30 5.26 13.39 -16.22
N GLN A 31 4.84 14.66 -16.18
CA GLN A 31 5.57 15.72 -16.88
C GLN A 31 6.68 16.27 -15.96
N LYS A 32 7.92 16.15 -16.41
CA LYS A 32 9.12 16.64 -15.71
C LYS A 32 9.24 18.17 -15.86
N GLN A 33 10.06 18.77 -14.99
CA GLN A 33 10.31 20.22 -14.99
C GLN A 33 10.93 20.74 -16.29
N ASP A 34 11.68 19.89 -17.01
CA ASP A 34 12.29 20.22 -18.30
C ASP A 34 11.31 20.13 -19.49
N GLY A 35 10.04 19.80 -19.20
CA GLY A 35 8.96 19.64 -20.17
C GLY A 35 8.82 18.21 -20.70
N SER A 36 9.80 17.33 -20.49
CA SER A 36 9.73 15.93 -20.94
C SER A 36 8.67 15.14 -20.16
N VAL A 37 8.20 14.04 -20.74
CA VAL A 37 7.19 13.15 -20.17
C VAL A 37 7.87 11.83 -19.78
N ALA A 38 7.43 11.22 -18.68
CA ALA A 38 7.82 9.89 -18.28
C ALA A 38 6.59 9.03 -17.98
N VAL A 39 6.59 7.81 -18.51
CA VAL A 39 5.60 6.77 -18.24
C VAL A 39 6.31 5.74 -17.36
N GLU A 40 6.05 5.74 -16.06
CA GLU A 40 6.80 4.95 -15.06
C GLU A 40 5.95 3.81 -14.50
N TRP A 41 5.85 2.70 -15.23
CA TRP A 41 4.99 1.54 -14.91
C TRP A 41 5.80 0.26 -14.68
N ALA A 42 7.03 0.39 -14.19
CA ALA A 42 7.88 -0.76 -13.90
C ALA A 42 7.46 -1.47 -12.60
N SER A 43 7.60 -2.80 -12.56
CA SER A 43 7.37 -3.63 -11.37
C SER A 43 5.97 -3.51 -10.74
N ILE A 44 4.94 -3.20 -11.54
CA ILE A 44 3.56 -3.08 -11.04
C ILE A 44 2.72 -4.33 -11.27
N ALA A 45 3.36 -5.39 -11.79
CA ALA A 45 2.75 -6.66 -12.18
C ALA A 45 1.72 -6.54 -13.31
N LEU A 46 1.91 -5.56 -14.20
CA LEU A 46 1.05 -5.30 -15.36
C LEU A 46 1.02 -6.53 -16.29
N ASP A 47 -0.17 -6.94 -16.71
CA ASP A 47 -0.35 -7.90 -17.80
C ASP A 47 -0.87 -7.24 -19.09
N ASP A 48 -0.99 -8.04 -20.15
CA ASP A 48 -1.36 -7.57 -21.48
C ASP A 48 -2.78 -6.99 -21.53
N GLU A 49 -3.74 -7.59 -20.80
CA GLU A 49 -5.13 -7.13 -20.72
C GLU A 49 -5.23 -5.80 -19.97
N GLU A 50 -4.51 -5.67 -18.85
CA GLU A 50 -4.44 -4.42 -18.10
C GLU A 50 -3.78 -3.29 -18.89
N LEU A 51 -2.74 -3.58 -19.68
CA LEU A 51 -2.11 -2.61 -20.57
C LEU A 51 -3.07 -2.16 -21.67
N GLU A 52 -3.75 -3.11 -22.32
CA GLU A 52 -4.72 -2.81 -23.37
C GLU A 52 -5.89 -1.97 -22.84
N ASP A 53 -6.49 -2.37 -21.71
CA ASP A 53 -7.58 -1.64 -21.07
C ASP A 53 -7.16 -0.20 -20.72
N PHE A 54 -5.94 -0.03 -20.21
CA PHE A 54 -5.41 1.30 -19.92
C PHE A 54 -5.26 2.15 -21.19
N VAL A 55 -4.69 1.59 -22.25
CA VAL A 55 -4.48 2.29 -23.53
C VAL A 55 -5.82 2.74 -24.09
N ASP A 56 -6.78 1.83 -24.16
CA ASP A 56 -8.08 2.10 -24.79
C ASP A 56 -8.93 3.08 -23.97
N ARG A 57 -8.94 2.97 -22.65
CA ARG A 57 -9.86 3.76 -21.80
C ARG A 57 -9.26 5.04 -21.22
N ARG A 58 -7.95 5.06 -20.95
CA ARG A 58 -7.35 6.11 -20.11
C ARG A 58 -6.32 6.94 -20.86
N MET A 59 -5.55 6.32 -21.74
CA MET A 59 -4.40 6.95 -22.35
C MET A 59 -4.76 8.14 -23.24
N SER A 60 -5.80 8.01 -24.07
CA SER A 60 -6.28 9.10 -24.94
C SER A 60 -6.61 10.38 -24.15
N VAL A 61 -7.26 10.26 -22.99
CA VAL A 61 -7.64 11.40 -22.15
C VAL A 61 -6.43 12.01 -21.45
N MET A 62 -5.48 11.19 -21.01
CA MET A 62 -4.24 11.68 -20.41
C MET A 62 -3.37 12.42 -21.43
N LEU A 63 -3.27 11.89 -22.64
CA LEU A 63 -2.51 12.48 -23.73
C LEU A 63 -3.10 13.81 -24.21
N ALA A 64 -4.43 13.91 -24.29
CA ALA A 64 -5.11 15.16 -24.66
C ALA A 64 -4.73 16.36 -23.77
N ARG A 65 -4.30 16.12 -22.53
CA ARG A 65 -3.87 17.17 -21.58
C ARG A 65 -2.42 17.61 -21.78
N LEU A 66 -1.58 16.74 -22.32
CA LEU A 66 -0.18 17.03 -22.60
C LEU A 66 -0.03 17.85 -23.90
N SER A 67 -0.98 17.72 -24.84
CA SER A 67 -0.93 18.30 -26.19
C SER A 67 -1.14 19.82 -26.28
N SER A 68 -1.03 20.58 -25.18
CA SER A 68 -1.27 22.04 -25.19
C SER A 68 -0.04 22.90 -25.54
N SER A 69 1.14 22.30 -25.74
CA SER A 69 2.36 23.05 -26.05
C SER A 69 2.52 23.27 -27.57
N PRO A 70 2.47 24.51 -28.08
CA PRO A 70 2.44 24.80 -29.52
C PRO A 70 3.79 24.69 -30.26
N ALA A 71 4.86 24.19 -29.63
CA ALA A 71 6.19 24.19 -30.24
C ALA A 71 7.01 22.93 -29.95
N GLY A 72 6.87 21.92 -30.82
CA GLY A 72 7.75 20.76 -30.90
C GLY A 72 7.21 19.49 -30.24
N ALA A 73 7.75 18.34 -30.66
CA ALA A 73 7.46 17.05 -30.06
C ALA A 73 7.97 17.03 -28.62
N VAL A 74 7.16 16.54 -27.68
CA VAL A 74 7.57 16.41 -26.29
C VAL A 74 8.31 15.09 -26.11
N GLU A 75 9.55 15.15 -25.63
CA GLU A 75 10.36 13.96 -25.35
C GLU A 75 9.68 13.09 -24.29
N CYS A 76 9.68 11.78 -24.49
CA CYS A 76 8.99 10.82 -23.64
C CYS A 76 9.90 9.62 -23.31
N ALA A 77 10.00 9.26 -22.04
CA ALA A 77 10.64 8.04 -21.58
C ALA A 77 9.58 7.06 -21.05
N VAL A 78 9.61 5.81 -21.50
CA VAL A 78 8.64 4.79 -21.11
C VAL A 78 9.37 3.63 -20.42
N ASP A 79 8.92 3.27 -19.22
CA ASP A 79 9.44 2.18 -18.43
C ASP A 79 8.31 1.19 -18.06
N LEU A 80 8.28 0.05 -18.75
CA LEU A 80 7.38 -1.08 -18.50
C LEU A 80 8.16 -2.32 -18.02
N ALA A 81 9.34 -2.13 -17.44
CA ALA A 81 10.17 -3.24 -17.01
C ALA A 81 9.53 -4.08 -15.89
N ASP A 82 9.94 -5.35 -15.77
CA ASP A 82 9.58 -6.21 -14.64
C ASP A 82 8.06 -6.41 -14.46
N ASN A 83 7.37 -6.63 -15.58
CA ASN A 83 5.94 -6.91 -15.65
C ASN A 83 5.70 -8.31 -16.23
N ARG A 84 4.46 -8.61 -16.64
CA ARG A 84 4.06 -9.91 -17.20
C ARG A 84 3.64 -9.81 -18.66
N LEU A 85 4.11 -8.76 -19.35
CA LEU A 85 3.72 -8.45 -20.71
C LEU A 85 4.33 -9.45 -21.68
N SER A 86 3.53 -9.92 -22.63
CA SER A 86 3.93 -10.94 -23.60
C SER A 86 3.42 -10.66 -25.01
N GLN A 87 2.33 -9.90 -25.14
CA GLN A 87 1.66 -9.68 -26.41
C GLN A 87 2.15 -8.41 -27.11
N ALA A 88 2.26 -8.51 -28.43
CA ALA A 88 2.68 -7.41 -29.28
C ALA A 88 1.60 -6.31 -29.44
N GLU A 89 0.32 -6.69 -29.47
CA GLU A 89 -0.77 -5.77 -29.81
C GLU A 89 -1.00 -4.65 -28.77
N PRO A 90 -1.08 -4.92 -27.46
CA PRO A 90 -1.23 -3.85 -26.46
C PRO A 90 -0.05 -2.86 -26.49
N LEU A 91 1.17 -3.38 -26.68
CA LEU A 91 2.37 -2.56 -26.86
C LEU A 91 2.29 -1.69 -28.13
N ALA A 92 1.80 -2.25 -29.24
CA ALA A 92 1.61 -1.53 -30.50
C ALA A 92 0.62 -0.37 -30.33
N LYS A 93 -0.55 -0.62 -29.73
CA LYS A 93 -1.58 0.39 -29.46
C LYS A 93 -1.05 1.52 -28.58
N MET A 94 -0.29 1.19 -27.53
CA MET A 94 0.33 2.19 -26.66
C MET A 94 1.31 3.08 -27.43
N LEU A 95 2.22 2.48 -28.19
CA LEU A 95 3.24 3.21 -28.96
C LEU A 95 2.62 4.07 -30.07
N GLN A 96 1.54 3.59 -30.69
CA GLN A 96 0.75 4.36 -31.65
C GLN A 96 0.11 5.58 -30.97
N SER A 97 -0.55 5.39 -29.83
CA SER A 97 -1.20 6.46 -29.08
C SER A 97 -0.21 7.57 -28.67
N LEU A 98 0.99 7.20 -28.17
CA LEU A 98 2.05 8.17 -27.84
C LEU A 98 2.45 9.01 -29.06
N ARG A 99 2.61 8.36 -30.20
CA ARG A 99 3.04 9.00 -31.45
C ARG A 99 1.97 9.94 -32.01
N GLU A 100 0.70 9.54 -31.98
CA GLU A 100 -0.45 10.37 -32.37
C GLU A 100 -0.59 11.61 -31.48
N ALA A 101 -0.26 11.49 -30.20
CA ALA A 101 -0.17 12.63 -29.27
C ALA A 101 1.11 13.48 -29.43
N ALA A 102 1.85 13.29 -30.52
CA ALA A 102 3.09 13.96 -30.83
C ALA A 102 4.20 13.84 -29.75
N LEU A 103 4.18 12.75 -28.97
CA LEU A 103 5.26 12.43 -28.04
C LEU A 103 6.40 11.71 -28.78
N HIS A 104 7.64 12.18 -28.57
CA HIS A 104 8.85 11.54 -29.08
C HIS A 104 9.36 10.55 -28.04
N VAL A 105 9.07 9.26 -28.21
CA VAL A 105 9.60 8.20 -27.33
C VAL A 105 11.11 8.06 -27.55
N THR A 106 11.91 8.61 -26.64
CA THR A 106 13.38 8.60 -26.71
C THR A 106 13.99 7.38 -26.02
N THR A 107 13.33 6.88 -24.98
CA THR A 107 13.78 5.75 -24.15
C THR A 107 12.61 4.80 -23.93
N LEU A 108 12.84 3.51 -24.16
CA LEU A 108 11.86 2.46 -23.95
C LEU A 108 12.50 1.28 -23.19
N ARG A 109 12.02 1.01 -21.98
CA ARG A 109 12.52 -0.06 -21.12
C ARG A 109 11.44 -1.13 -20.95
N LEU A 110 11.75 -2.33 -21.43
CA LEU A 110 10.85 -3.48 -21.51
C LEU A 110 11.50 -4.76 -20.95
N HIS A 111 12.63 -4.64 -20.26
CA HIS A 111 13.36 -5.78 -19.70
C HIS A 111 12.58 -6.50 -18.61
N LYS A 112 12.85 -7.81 -18.40
CA LYS A 112 12.12 -8.67 -17.46
C LYS A 112 10.62 -8.76 -17.75
N ASN A 113 10.29 -9.06 -19.01
CA ASN A 113 8.94 -9.38 -19.46
C ASN A 113 8.98 -10.74 -20.16
N ARG A 114 7.99 -11.05 -21.00
CA ARG A 114 7.89 -12.29 -21.79
C ARG A 114 7.71 -12.00 -23.28
N TYR A 115 8.27 -10.89 -23.75
CA TYR A 115 8.17 -10.50 -25.15
C TYR A 115 8.98 -11.44 -26.05
N ASP A 116 8.42 -11.76 -27.22
CA ASP A 116 9.05 -12.61 -28.22
C ASP A 116 9.31 -11.85 -29.55
N ASP A 117 9.56 -12.58 -30.62
CA ASP A 117 9.81 -12.01 -31.95
C ASP A 117 8.62 -11.23 -32.53
N SER A 118 7.38 -11.48 -32.06
CA SER A 118 6.21 -10.70 -32.47
C SER A 118 6.26 -9.28 -31.90
N ALA A 119 6.70 -9.14 -30.64
CA ALA A 119 6.94 -7.84 -30.03
C ALA A 119 8.14 -7.13 -30.68
N ALA A 120 9.18 -7.89 -31.08
CA ALA A 120 10.29 -7.34 -31.85
C ALA A 120 9.82 -6.74 -33.20
N ALA A 121 8.86 -7.37 -33.88
CA ALA A 121 8.28 -6.83 -35.12
C ALA A 121 7.52 -5.51 -34.90
N THR A 122 6.74 -5.42 -33.82
CA THR A 122 6.05 -4.19 -33.42
C THR A 122 7.04 -3.06 -33.10
N LEU A 123 8.11 -3.38 -32.36
CA LEU A 123 9.17 -2.42 -32.04
C LEU A 123 9.94 -1.98 -33.29
N ALA A 124 10.20 -2.88 -34.23
CA ALA A 124 10.82 -2.56 -35.52
C ALA A 124 9.95 -1.60 -36.36
N GLU A 125 8.64 -1.80 -36.38
CA GLU A 125 7.70 -0.85 -37.00
C GLU A 125 7.75 0.52 -36.31
N HIS A 126 7.71 0.55 -34.98
CA HIS A 126 7.82 1.79 -34.23
C HIS A 126 9.13 2.53 -34.50
N ILE A 127 10.28 1.84 -34.55
CA ILE A 127 11.59 2.42 -34.88
C ILE A 127 11.55 3.13 -36.25
N ARG A 128 10.98 2.48 -37.28
CA ARG A 128 10.84 3.08 -38.62
C ARG A 128 9.91 4.28 -38.62
N ALA A 129 8.69 4.11 -38.11
CA ALA A 129 7.68 5.15 -38.09
C ALA A 129 8.11 6.39 -37.28
N ALA A 130 8.83 6.20 -36.16
CA ALA A 130 9.33 7.28 -35.34
C ALA A 130 10.48 8.03 -36.05
N ALA A 131 11.39 7.32 -36.72
CA ALA A 131 12.45 7.92 -37.51
C ALA A 131 11.93 8.71 -38.73
N ASP A 132 10.91 8.20 -39.44
CA ASP A 132 10.28 8.88 -40.57
C ASP A 132 9.66 10.24 -40.15
N GLN A 133 9.27 10.37 -38.88
CA GLN A 133 8.79 11.62 -38.29
C GLN A 133 9.92 12.52 -37.74
N GLY A 134 11.19 12.16 -37.95
CA GLY A 134 12.35 12.85 -37.38
C GLY A 134 12.51 12.67 -35.87
N ARG A 135 11.91 11.61 -35.30
CA ARG A 135 11.80 11.33 -33.86
C ARG A 135 12.33 9.93 -33.51
N PRO A 136 13.59 9.59 -33.83
CA PRO A 136 14.11 8.24 -33.62
C PRO A 136 14.17 7.83 -32.14
N LEU A 137 13.90 6.55 -31.86
CA LEU A 137 14.08 5.94 -30.54
C LEU A 137 15.58 5.82 -30.21
N MET A 138 16.05 6.32 -29.06
CA MET A 138 17.49 6.38 -28.79
C MET A 138 18.00 5.30 -27.84
N GLN A 139 17.14 4.76 -26.98
CA GLN A 139 17.47 3.71 -26.03
C GLN A 139 16.35 2.66 -25.98
N LEU A 140 16.71 1.39 -26.16
CA LEU A 140 15.80 0.25 -26.07
C LEU A 140 16.40 -0.83 -25.16
N HIS A 141 15.69 -1.21 -24.11
CA HIS A 141 16.14 -2.23 -23.16
C HIS A 141 15.17 -3.42 -23.12
N LEU A 142 15.62 -4.57 -23.61
CA LEU A 142 14.85 -5.80 -23.82
C LEU A 142 15.45 -7.03 -23.11
N SER A 143 16.39 -6.87 -22.19
CA SER A 143 17.05 -7.98 -21.52
C SER A 143 16.07 -8.83 -20.69
N ASN A 144 16.29 -10.13 -20.54
CA ASN A 144 15.36 -11.04 -19.83
C ASN A 144 13.96 -11.05 -20.47
N ASN A 145 13.90 -11.36 -21.76
CA ASN A 145 12.69 -11.64 -22.54
C ASN A 145 12.92 -12.93 -23.36
N SER A 146 12.12 -13.21 -24.38
CA SER A 146 12.19 -14.40 -25.23
C SER A 146 12.46 -14.09 -26.70
N LEU A 147 13.32 -13.10 -26.99
CA LEU A 147 13.68 -12.75 -28.37
C LEU A 147 14.72 -13.71 -28.93
N SER A 148 14.51 -14.17 -30.17
CA SER A 148 15.48 -14.96 -30.92
C SER A 148 16.50 -14.09 -31.66
N GLU A 149 17.50 -14.71 -32.30
CA GLU A 149 18.40 -14.03 -33.23
C GLU A 149 17.63 -13.35 -34.37
N ALA A 150 16.51 -13.93 -34.83
CA ALA A 150 15.69 -13.34 -35.89
C ALA A 150 14.99 -12.07 -35.41
N GLY A 151 14.41 -12.08 -34.19
CA GLY A 151 13.82 -10.90 -33.57
C GLY A 151 14.82 -9.76 -33.36
N LEU A 152 16.02 -10.07 -32.84
CA LEU A 152 17.08 -9.06 -32.68
C LEU A 152 17.59 -8.52 -34.01
N ARG A 153 17.75 -9.38 -35.03
CA ARG A 153 18.13 -8.95 -36.38
C ARG A 153 17.12 -7.98 -36.96
N LEU A 154 15.83 -8.24 -36.76
CA LEU A 154 14.74 -7.38 -37.23
C LEU A 154 14.82 -5.97 -36.63
N LEU A 155 15.16 -5.84 -35.35
CA LEU A 155 15.36 -4.55 -34.68
C LEU A 155 16.58 -3.78 -35.23
N ILE A 156 17.70 -4.48 -35.42
CA ILE A 156 18.93 -3.89 -36.00
C ILE A 156 18.69 -3.42 -37.43
N GLU A 157 18.00 -4.24 -38.23
CA GLU A 157 17.64 -3.92 -39.60
C GLU A 157 16.69 -2.72 -39.68
N ALA A 158 15.70 -2.65 -38.78
CA ALA A 158 14.79 -1.51 -38.69
C ALA A 158 15.55 -0.22 -38.38
N ALA A 159 16.48 -0.23 -37.43
CA ALA A 159 17.34 0.92 -37.13
C ALA A 159 18.16 1.32 -38.37
N HIS A 160 18.85 0.37 -39.00
CA HIS A 160 19.66 0.62 -40.20
C HIS A 160 18.85 1.25 -41.34
N ARG A 161 17.67 0.69 -41.66
CA ARG A 161 16.83 1.15 -42.78
C ARG A 161 16.08 2.45 -42.51
N SER A 162 15.87 2.82 -41.25
CA SER A 162 15.05 3.97 -40.84
C SER A 162 15.62 5.35 -41.20
N LYS A 163 16.90 5.43 -41.60
CA LYS A 163 17.65 6.69 -41.80
C LYS A 163 17.68 7.63 -40.58
N GLY A 164 17.16 7.19 -39.43
CA GLY A 164 17.20 7.93 -38.16
C GLY A 164 18.53 7.80 -37.42
N TYR A 165 19.38 6.85 -37.84
CA TYR A 165 20.66 6.55 -37.22
C TYR A 165 21.77 6.47 -38.28
N PRO A 166 22.99 6.92 -37.97
CA PRO A 166 23.30 7.77 -36.84
C PRO A 166 22.61 9.13 -37.01
N ARG A 167 22.04 9.66 -35.93
CA ARG A 167 21.40 10.97 -35.91
C ARG A 167 22.40 12.06 -36.35
N SER A 168 21.91 13.06 -37.08
CA SER A 168 22.74 14.19 -37.52
C SER A 168 23.39 14.89 -36.32
N THR A 169 24.64 15.33 -36.48
CA THR A 169 25.35 16.13 -35.47
C THR A 169 24.69 17.48 -35.21
N ASP A 170 23.89 17.96 -36.16
CA ASP A 170 23.21 19.26 -36.08
C ASP A 170 21.87 19.16 -35.32
N CYS A 171 21.42 17.94 -35.00
CA CYS A 171 20.19 17.75 -34.25
C CYS A 171 20.35 18.22 -32.79
N ALA A 172 19.31 18.88 -32.26
CA ALA A 172 19.28 19.32 -30.87
C ALA A 172 19.50 18.15 -29.89
N LYS A 173 20.22 18.40 -28.81
CA LYS A 173 20.42 17.41 -27.73
C LYS A 173 19.07 17.01 -27.12
N LEU A 174 18.89 15.71 -26.88
CA LEU A 174 17.66 15.17 -26.28
C LEU A 174 17.78 15.21 -24.75
N LYS A 175 17.02 16.08 -24.10
CA LYS A 175 17.17 16.35 -22.65
C LYS A 175 16.85 15.13 -21.81
N SER A 176 15.86 14.35 -22.22
CA SER A 176 15.38 13.13 -21.58
C SER A 176 16.47 12.06 -21.37
N LEU A 177 17.54 12.09 -22.18
CA LEU A 177 18.67 11.16 -22.09
C LEU A 177 19.75 11.60 -21.09
N GLY A 178 19.63 12.80 -20.49
CA GLY A 178 20.59 13.29 -19.50
C GLY A 178 22.03 13.36 -20.02
N ALA A 179 22.93 12.57 -19.41
CA ALA A 179 24.34 12.50 -19.83
C ALA A 179 24.50 12.01 -21.28
N ASP A 180 23.54 11.25 -21.79
CA ASP A 180 23.51 10.70 -23.15
C ASP A 180 22.76 11.59 -24.15
N SER A 181 22.47 12.85 -23.81
CA SER A 181 21.70 13.78 -24.65
C SER A 181 22.28 14.03 -26.06
N GLY A 182 23.56 13.72 -26.27
CA GLY A 182 24.23 13.77 -27.58
C GLY A 182 24.31 12.44 -28.33
N ARG A 183 23.59 11.40 -27.89
CA ARG A 183 23.62 10.07 -28.50
C ARG A 183 23.17 10.12 -29.96
N ARG A 184 23.91 9.45 -30.84
CA ARG A 184 23.65 9.40 -32.29
C ARG A 184 23.12 8.06 -32.76
N VAL A 185 23.46 6.98 -32.07
CA VAL A 185 23.12 5.60 -32.46
C VAL A 185 22.07 5.03 -31.50
N LEU A 186 21.25 4.08 -31.96
CA LEU A 186 20.33 3.36 -31.08
C LEU A 186 21.13 2.55 -30.08
N TRP A 187 20.92 2.77 -28.77
CA TRP A 187 21.50 1.92 -27.74
C TRP A 187 20.54 0.77 -27.41
N LEU A 188 21.00 -0.46 -27.63
CA LEU A 188 20.19 -1.67 -27.50
C LEU A 188 20.78 -2.59 -26.42
N ARG A 189 19.96 -2.90 -25.41
CA ARG A 189 20.23 -3.96 -24.42
C ARG A 189 19.32 -5.15 -24.71
N ALA A 190 19.90 -6.34 -24.83
CA ALA A 190 19.18 -7.54 -25.19
C ALA A 190 19.84 -8.81 -24.62
N GLU A 191 20.63 -8.68 -23.56
CA GLU A 191 21.25 -9.82 -22.87
C GLU A 191 20.21 -10.70 -22.13
N ASN A 192 20.60 -11.94 -21.80
CA ASN A 192 19.77 -12.88 -21.04
C ASN A 192 18.39 -13.19 -21.68
N GLN A 193 18.32 -13.39 -23.00
CA GLN A 193 17.09 -13.91 -23.61
C GLN A 193 16.83 -15.36 -23.20
N ASP A 194 15.58 -15.81 -23.30
CA ASP A 194 15.13 -17.18 -23.07
C ASP A 194 14.38 -17.74 -24.31
N PRO A 195 15.04 -18.60 -25.12
CA PRO A 195 16.38 -19.14 -24.91
C PRO A 195 17.48 -18.11 -25.16
N PRO A 196 18.68 -18.29 -24.57
CA PRO A 196 19.85 -17.50 -24.89
C PRO A 196 20.22 -17.41 -26.36
N ILE A 197 20.74 -16.25 -26.77
CA ILE A 197 21.46 -16.10 -28.05
C ILE A 197 22.74 -16.93 -27.98
N ALA A 198 22.81 -17.99 -28.79
CA ALA A 198 23.84 -19.03 -28.66
C ALA A 198 25.26 -18.49 -28.96
N ARG A 199 25.40 -17.64 -29.97
CA ARG A 199 26.70 -17.07 -30.38
C ARG A 199 26.58 -15.57 -30.63
N PRO A 200 26.51 -14.74 -29.56
CA PRO A 200 26.25 -13.32 -29.68
C PRO A 200 27.25 -12.58 -30.56
N ARG A 201 28.53 -12.97 -30.52
CA ARG A 201 29.57 -12.35 -31.36
C ARG A 201 29.37 -12.67 -32.84
N ASP A 202 29.24 -13.95 -33.19
CA ASP A 202 28.96 -14.38 -34.58
C ASP A 202 27.70 -13.72 -35.14
N PHE A 203 26.67 -13.56 -34.30
CA PHE A 203 25.44 -12.85 -34.65
C PHE A 203 25.69 -11.38 -35.02
N LEU A 204 26.48 -10.64 -34.23
CA LEU A 204 26.82 -9.24 -34.51
C LEU A 204 27.74 -9.10 -35.74
N ASP A 205 28.65 -10.04 -35.93
CA ASP A 205 29.53 -10.10 -37.11
C ASP A 205 28.72 -10.37 -38.38
N ALA A 206 27.71 -11.24 -38.31
CA ALA A 206 26.78 -11.50 -39.40
C ALA A 206 25.90 -10.28 -39.74
N CYS A 207 25.46 -9.53 -38.72
CA CYS A 207 24.74 -8.27 -38.94
C CYS A 207 25.63 -7.23 -39.65
N SER A 208 26.86 -7.06 -39.17
CA SER A 208 27.84 -6.12 -39.75
C SER A 208 28.20 -6.51 -41.19
N SER A 209 28.40 -7.80 -41.46
CA SER A 209 28.67 -8.33 -42.81
C SER A 209 27.50 -8.17 -43.77
N SER A 210 26.27 -8.05 -43.24
CA SER A 210 25.07 -7.76 -44.01
C SER A 210 24.86 -6.25 -44.26
N GLY A 211 25.85 -5.42 -43.95
CA GLY A 211 25.79 -3.97 -44.14
C GLY A 211 25.06 -3.20 -43.03
N MET A 212 24.76 -3.85 -41.89
CA MET A 212 24.15 -3.21 -40.73
C MET A 212 25.25 -2.94 -39.69
N PRO A 213 25.88 -1.76 -39.67
CA PRO A 213 27.03 -1.50 -38.80
C PRO A 213 26.61 -1.45 -37.33
N VAL A 214 26.99 -2.48 -36.57
CA VAL A 214 26.73 -2.60 -35.13
C VAL A 214 28.06 -2.56 -34.38
N CYS A 215 28.09 -1.88 -33.24
CA CYS A 215 29.27 -1.87 -32.37
C CYS A 215 28.91 -2.31 -30.94
N VAL A 216 29.89 -2.84 -30.21
CA VAL A 216 29.81 -3.11 -28.77
C VAL A 216 30.80 -2.20 -28.08
N LEU A 217 30.36 -1.40 -27.10
CA LEU A 217 31.25 -0.57 -26.30
C LEU A 217 31.04 -0.90 -24.82
N ALA A 218 32.14 -0.94 -24.07
CA ALA A 218 32.10 -1.09 -22.63
C ALA A 218 31.49 0.15 -21.96
N ASP A 219 30.61 -0.05 -20.99
CA ASP A 219 29.96 1.04 -20.27
C ASP A 219 31.04 1.84 -19.51
N GLY A 220 31.01 3.16 -19.67
CA GLY A 220 31.98 4.06 -19.01
C GLY A 220 33.38 4.11 -19.64
N SER A 221 33.64 3.40 -20.75
CA SER A 221 34.93 3.47 -21.46
C SER A 221 35.26 4.84 -22.05
N GLY A 222 34.28 5.74 -22.17
CA GLY A 222 34.41 7.04 -22.84
C GLY A 222 34.61 6.94 -24.36
N GLN A 223 34.66 5.72 -24.91
CA GLN A 223 34.72 5.49 -26.34
C GLN A 223 33.40 5.92 -26.98
N LYS A 224 33.49 6.61 -28.12
CA LYS A 224 32.32 6.97 -28.93
C LYS A 224 32.07 5.87 -29.96
N PRO A 225 30.80 5.56 -30.28
CA PRO A 225 30.48 4.68 -31.41
C PRO A 225 31.16 5.16 -32.70
N PRO A 226 31.57 4.23 -33.59
CA PRO A 226 32.00 4.58 -34.94
C PRO A 226 30.99 5.50 -35.63
N VAL A 227 31.48 6.40 -36.48
CA VAL A 227 30.65 7.45 -37.09
C VAL A 227 29.53 6.88 -37.96
N ASP A 228 29.73 5.69 -38.50
CA ASP A 228 28.82 4.93 -39.35
C ASP A 228 27.95 3.92 -38.59
N ALA A 229 28.22 3.66 -37.31
CA ALA A 229 27.42 2.73 -36.51
C ALA A 229 25.95 3.17 -36.43
N VAL A 230 25.02 2.23 -36.58
CA VAL A 230 23.58 2.49 -36.44
C VAL A 230 23.04 2.02 -35.09
N VAL A 231 23.61 0.94 -34.56
CA VAL A 231 23.25 0.36 -33.27
C VAL A 231 24.50 0.18 -32.41
N GLN A 232 24.43 0.63 -31.16
CA GLN A 232 25.38 0.28 -30.12
C GLN A 232 24.73 -0.77 -29.20
N MET A 233 25.28 -1.98 -29.21
CA MET A 233 24.92 -3.04 -28.28
C MET A 233 25.65 -2.83 -26.96
N HIS A 234 24.98 -3.19 -25.87
CA HIS A 234 25.58 -3.22 -24.55
C HIS A 234 26.62 -4.35 -24.41
N GLU A 235 27.70 -4.14 -23.66
CA GLU A 235 28.80 -5.11 -23.53
C GLU A 235 28.36 -6.48 -22.98
N TYR A 236 27.46 -6.50 -21.99
CA TYR A 236 26.85 -7.73 -21.46
C TYR A 236 26.11 -8.58 -22.49
N PHE A 237 25.79 -8.06 -23.69
CA PHE A 237 25.25 -8.90 -24.76
C PHE A 237 26.24 -10.00 -25.19
N LEU A 238 27.55 -9.73 -25.07
CA LEU A 238 28.61 -10.71 -25.39
C LEU A 238 28.90 -11.67 -24.23
N SER A 239 28.37 -11.40 -23.03
CA SER A 239 28.49 -12.32 -21.91
C SER A 239 27.60 -13.53 -22.21
N ALA A 240 28.21 -14.66 -22.58
CA ALA A 240 27.48 -15.90 -22.75
C ALA A 240 26.72 -16.19 -21.44
N PRO A 241 25.40 -16.44 -21.48
CA PRO A 241 24.73 -16.99 -20.32
C PRO A 241 25.36 -18.36 -20.08
N HIS A 242 25.97 -18.53 -18.91
CA HIS A 242 26.73 -19.73 -18.58
C HIS A 242 25.79 -20.96 -18.53
N GLY A 243 25.60 -21.59 -19.69
CA GLY A 243 24.86 -22.83 -19.86
C GLY A 243 25.81 -24.02 -19.97
N ARG A 244 25.86 -24.83 -18.92
CA ARG A 244 26.29 -26.25 -18.83
C ARG A 244 27.06 -26.81 -20.05
N SER A 245 28.38 -26.84 -19.99
CA SER A 245 29.18 -27.73 -20.85
C SER A 245 29.57 -29.00 -20.11
N SER A 246 28.91 -30.11 -20.45
CA SER A 246 29.43 -31.45 -20.23
C SER A 246 30.66 -31.70 -21.13
N ALA A 247 31.74 -32.19 -20.51
CA ALA A 247 32.86 -32.95 -21.09
C ALA A 247 33.92 -32.26 -22.01
N LYS A 248 35.15 -32.29 -21.46
CA LYS A 248 36.47 -32.56 -22.07
C LYS A 248 36.94 -31.79 -23.31
N GLY A 249 38.01 -31.00 -23.11
CA GLY A 249 38.98 -30.67 -24.14
C GLY A 249 40.09 -29.77 -23.61
N SER A 250 41.24 -30.35 -23.26
CA SER A 250 42.43 -29.61 -22.81
C SER A 250 43.00 -28.74 -23.94
N GLY A 251 43.22 -27.45 -23.68
CA GLY A 251 43.89 -26.54 -24.61
C GLY A 251 44.69 -25.50 -23.84
N ARG A 252 46.02 -25.59 -23.95
CA ARG A 252 47.04 -24.87 -23.20
C ARG A 252 47.52 -23.65 -23.99
N THR A 253 47.44 -22.43 -23.45
CA THR A 253 48.27 -21.27 -23.87
C THR A 253 48.32 -20.23 -22.74
N LYS A 254 49.45 -20.12 -22.03
CA LYS A 254 50.55 -19.15 -22.20
C LYS A 254 50.11 -17.69 -22.01
N GLY A 255 50.49 -17.16 -20.83
CA GLY A 255 50.28 -15.78 -20.46
C GLY A 255 51.24 -14.80 -21.13
N GLN A 256 50.93 -13.52 -20.97
CA GLN A 256 51.87 -12.43 -21.16
C GLN A 256 51.51 -11.29 -20.21
N GLU A 257 52.41 -11.05 -19.27
CA GLU A 257 52.47 -9.84 -18.45
C GLU A 257 52.77 -8.63 -19.34
N SER A 258 52.18 -7.48 -19.04
CA SER A 258 52.79 -6.20 -19.39
C SER A 258 52.62 -5.17 -18.28
N LYS A 259 53.72 -4.42 -18.10
CA LYS A 259 54.09 -3.60 -16.95
C LYS A 259 53.52 -2.18 -17.01
N SER A 260 53.42 -1.65 -15.79
CA SER A 260 53.27 -0.27 -15.31
C SER A 260 53.78 0.90 -16.19
N GLY A 261 53.09 2.04 -16.04
CA GLY A 261 53.70 3.30 -15.60
C GLY A 261 53.35 4.55 -16.40
N THR A 262 52.69 5.53 -15.77
CA THR A 262 53.17 6.94 -15.70
C THR A 262 52.26 7.83 -14.85
N THR A 263 52.91 8.74 -14.13
CA THR A 263 52.44 9.70 -13.13
C THR A 263 51.94 11.02 -13.74
N GLY A 264 50.90 11.62 -13.15
CA GLY A 264 50.48 13.01 -13.42
C GLY A 264 49.84 13.69 -12.18
N PRO A 265 49.96 15.02 -12.01
CA PRO A 265 49.81 15.74 -10.72
C PRO A 265 48.36 16.13 -10.36
N PRO A 266 48.07 16.57 -9.10
CA PRO A 266 46.74 16.55 -8.53
C PRO A 266 45.91 17.80 -8.86
N ALA A 267 44.66 17.59 -9.28
CA ALA A 267 43.66 18.64 -9.42
C ALA A 267 42.74 18.73 -8.19
N ARG A 268 42.32 19.97 -7.93
CA ARG A 268 41.79 20.56 -6.69
C ARG A 268 40.47 19.96 -6.16
N PHE A 269 40.33 20.13 -4.84
CA PHE A 269 39.20 19.79 -3.98
C PHE A 269 37.82 20.24 -4.50
N GLY A 270 36.89 19.28 -4.59
CA GLY A 270 35.45 19.48 -4.72
C GLY A 270 34.71 18.51 -3.78
N LYS A 271 33.68 19.01 -3.11
CA LYS A 271 33.02 18.45 -1.92
C LYS A 271 32.40 17.05 -2.11
N GLY A 272 32.80 16.10 -1.24
CA GLY A 272 31.90 15.15 -0.58
C GLY A 272 31.14 14.10 -1.41
N LYS A 273 31.85 13.22 -2.13
CA LYS A 273 31.39 11.83 -2.37
C LYS A 273 32.57 10.92 -2.03
N GLY A 274 32.39 10.00 -1.08
CA GLY A 274 33.46 9.07 -0.68
C GLY A 274 34.01 8.36 -1.91
N LYS A 275 35.31 8.47 -2.15
CA LYS A 275 35.99 7.73 -3.22
C LYS A 275 36.01 6.25 -2.82
N TYR A 276 35.62 5.39 -3.75
CA TYR A 276 35.75 3.95 -3.64
C TYR A 276 37.01 3.53 -4.38
N ASP A 277 37.92 2.82 -3.71
CA ASP A 277 39.01 2.16 -4.41
C ASP A 277 38.47 0.79 -4.86
N SER A 278 38.10 0.72 -6.14
CA SER A 278 37.69 -0.54 -6.75
C SER A 278 38.93 -1.41 -6.89
N LEU A 279 39.02 -2.49 -6.10
CA LEU A 279 39.95 -3.58 -6.40
C LEU A 279 39.45 -4.22 -7.68
N THR A 280 40.02 -3.84 -8.83
CA THR A 280 39.59 -4.33 -10.14
C THR A 280 39.72 -5.85 -10.19
N THR A 281 38.59 -6.54 -10.20
CA THR A 281 38.47 -7.92 -10.64
C THR A 281 38.73 -7.99 -12.14
N ALA A 282 39.19 -9.14 -12.67
CA ALA A 282 39.30 -9.31 -14.11
C ALA A 282 37.92 -9.09 -14.76
N SER A 283 37.86 -8.46 -15.94
CA SER A 283 36.61 -8.19 -16.64
C SER A 283 35.83 -9.50 -16.88
N GLY A 284 34.56 -9.56 -16.46
CA GLY A 284 33.69 -10.73 -16.66
C GLY A 284 33.41 -11.58 -15.42
N MET A 285 33.80 -11.15 -14.22
CA MET A 285 33.49 -11.88 -12.97
C MET A 285 32.04 -11.61 -12.51
N PRO A 286 31.33 -12.62 -11.97
CA PRO A 286 29.97 -12.47 -11.46
C PRO A 286 29.91 -11.79 -10.08
N PHE A 287 30.96 -11.09 -9.65
CA PHE A 287 30.98 -10.36 -8.39
C PHE A 287 31.94 -9.17 -8.42
N LYS A 288 31.71 -8.23 -7.51
CA LYS A 288 32.49 -7.01 -7.33
C LYS A 288 32.93 -6.91 -5.88
N VAL A 289 34.24 -6.75 -5.66
CA VAL A 289 34.76 -6.40 -4.32
C VAL A 289 35.16 -4.94 -4.29
N VAL A 290 34.66 -4.22 -3.30
CA VAL A 290 34.89 -2.79 -3.11
C VAL A 290 35.44 -2.57 -1.73
N GLN A 291 36.60 -1.91 -1.62
CA GLN A 291 37.08 -1.42 -0.34
C GLN A 291 36.57 0.01 -0.15
N ARG A 292 35.82 0.24 0.92
CA ARG A 292 35.36 1.57 1.32
C ARG A 292 36.51 2.34 1.96
N GLY A 293 36.47 3.68 1.87
CA GLY A 293 37.49 4.56 2.46
C GLY A 293 37.58 4.49 3.99
N ASP A 294 36.65 3.83 4.67
CA ASP A 294 36.67 3.55 6.12
C ASP A 294 37.35 2.21 6.47
N GLY A 295 37.80 1.46 5.46
CA GLY A 295 38.48 0.17 5.57
C GLY A 295 37.57 -1.04 5.42
N VAL A 296 36.25 -0.87 5.29
CA VAL A 296 35.30 -1.99 5.15
C VAL A 296 35.37 -2.61 3.75
N VAL A 297 35.45 -3.93 3.68
CA VAL A 297 35.40 -4.67 2.42
C VAL A 297 33.96 -5.07 2.12
N CYS A 298 33.45 -4.71 0.94
CA CYS A 298 32.12 -5.10 0.48
C CYS A 298 32.24 -6.05 -0.70
N ILE A 299 31.64 -7.25 -0.58
CA ILE A 299 31.58 -8.26 -1.63
C ILE A 299 30.15 -8.27 -2.16
N HIS A 300 29.95 -7.94 -3.43
CA HIS A 300 28.65 -7.93 -4.09
C HIS A 300 28.59 -9.00 -5.19
N GLY A 301 27.57 -9.86 -5.17
CA GLY A 301 27.23 -10.69 -6.33
C GLY A 301 26.71 -9.84 -7.50
N ALA A 302 26.73 -10.39 -8.71
CA ALA A 302 26.32 -9.70 -9.93
C ALA A 302 24.82 -9.39 -10.02
N GLY A 303 24.00 -10.02 -9.17
CA GLY A 303 22.55 -9.93 -9.23
C GLY A 303 21.97 -10.66 -10.44
N ALA A 304 20.91 -11.43 -10.20
CA ALA A 304 20.05 -12.18 -11.10
C ALA A 304 20.59 -13.46 -11.77
N CYS A 305 21.89 -13.79 -11.69
CA CYS A 305 22.43 -14.96 -12.40
C CYS A 305 23.40 -15.86 -11.63
N MET A 306 23.88 -15.51 -10.43
CA MET A 306 24.90 -16.34 -9.77
C MET A 306 24.31 -17.70 -9.34
N ASP A 307 24.93 -18.80 -9.76
CA ASP A 307 24.61 -20.15 -9.29
C ASP A 307 25.65 -20.72 -8.30
N ASP A 308 25.36 -21.91 -7.78
CA ASP A 308 26.18 -22.59 -6.77
C ASP A 308 27.60 -22.92 -7.27
N VAL A 309 27.77 -23.21 -8.58
CA VAL A 309 29.07 -23.52 -9.19
C VAL A 309 29.92 -22.24 -9.30
N GLU A 310 29.29 -21.13 -9.65
CA GLU A 310 29.95 -19.83 -9.70
C GLU A 310 30.37 -19.34 -8.31
N LEU A 311 29.53 -19.57 -7.29
CA LEU A 311 29.88 -19.27 -5.90
C LEU A 311 31.05 -20.13 -5.41
N GLU A 312 31.07 -21.41 -5.77
CA GLU A 312 32.18 -22.32 -5.44
C GLU A 312 33.48 -21.89 -6.15
N GLY A 313 33.40 -21.55 -7.44
CA GLY A 313 34.54 -21.01 -8.19
C GLY A 313 35.09 -19.72 -7.59
N MET A 314 34.20 -18.83 -7.12
CA MET A 314 34.58 -17.63 -6.37
C MET A 314 35.32 -17.98 -5.07
N ALA A 315 34.76 -18.90 -4.28
CA ALA A 315 35.33 -19.32 -3.00
C ALA A 315 36.73 -19.93 -3.17
N MET A 316 36.91 -20.79 -4.17
CA MET A 316 38.14 -21.58 -4.32
C MET A 316 39.31 -20.86 -4.99
N HIS A 317 39.09 -19.85 -5.84
CA HIS A 317 40.17 -19.31 -6.67
C HIS A 317 40.34 -17.79 -6.60
N GLU A 318 39.26 -17.05 -6.41
CA GLU A 318 39.31 -15.59 -6.53
C GLU A 318 39.30 -14.89 -5.19
N LEU A 319 38.64 -15.47 -4.18
CA LEU A 319 38.74 -14.94 -2.85
C LEU A 319 40.19 -14.97 -2.37
N ASP A 320 40.91 -16.08 -2.51
CA ASP A 320 42.34 -16.19 -2.15
C ASP A 320 43.22 -15.12 -2.82
N LYS A 321 43.03 -14.88 -4.12
CA LYS A 321 43.76 -13.83 -4.84
C LYS A 321 43.44 -12.45 -4.29
N LEU A 322 42.18 -12.19 -3.97
CA LEU A 322 41.73 -10.90 -3.48
C LEU A 322 42.19 -10.65 -2.05
N LEU A 323 42.17 -11.69 -1.22
CA LEU A 323 42.66 -11.70 0.15
C LEU A 323 44.17 -11.48 0.20
N SER A 324 44.94 -12.05 -0.75
CA SER A 324 46.39 -11.79 -0.85
C SER A 324 46.74 -10.32 -1.19
N ARG A 325 45.77 -9.54 -1.69
CA ARG A 325 45.94 -8.11 -1.99
C ARG A 325 45.52 -7.19 -0.86
N LEU A 326 44.80 -7.71 0.14
CA LEU A 326 44.47 -6.91 1.31
C LEU A 326 45.77 -6.64 2.09
N PRO A 327 46.03 -5.39 2.50
CA PRO A 327 47.22 -5.08 3.25
C PRO A 327 47.26 -5.96 4.50
N SER A 328 48.40 -6.61 4.74
CA SER A 328 48.71 -7.37 5.95
C SER A 328 48.80 -6.41 7.13
N SER A 329 47.67 -5.83 7.53
CA SER A 329 47.60 -4.90 8.64
C SER A 329 47.82 -5.69 9.94
N PRO A 330 48.83 -5.34 10.74
CA PRO A 330 49.02 -5.99 12.02
C PRO A 330 47.92 -5.52 12.98
N ALA A 331 47.24 -6.48 13.59
CA ALA A 331 46.42 -6.36 14.82
C ALA A 331 44.91 -6.03 14.73
N GLY A 332 44.25 -6.02 13.57
CA GLY A 332 42.79 -5.84 13.51
C GLY A 332 42.10 -6.64 12.40
N ALA A 333 41.00 -7.32 12.72
CA ALA A 333 40.14 -7.95 11.71
C ALA A 333 39.56 -6.87 10.79
N VAL A 334 39.63 -7.08 9.48
CA VAL A 334 38.99 -6.17 8.52
C VAL A 334 37.50 -6.52 8.46
N GLU A 335 36.64 -5.53 8.72
CA GLU A 335 35.20 -5.72 8.65
C GLU A 335 34.78 -5.97 7.19
N CYS A 336 33.90 -6.95 7.00
CA CYS A 336 33.40 -7.38 5.69
C CYS A 336 31.87 -7.39 5.68
N ALA A 337 31.28 -6.86 4.61
CA ALA A 337 29.87 -6.97 4.29
C ALA A 337 29.70 -7.74 2.98
N VAL A 338 28.89 -8.79 3.00
CA VAL A 338 28.68 -9.68 1.86
C VAL A 338 27.23 -9.57 1.40
N ASP A 339 27.02 -9.24 0.13
CA ASP A 339 25.71 -9.11 -0.50
C ASP A 339 25.60 -10.03 -1.71
N LEU A 340 24.98 -11.20 -1.51
CA LEU A 340 24.67 -12.19 -2.54
C LEU A 340 23.15 -12.28 -2.76
N ALA A 341 22.44 -11.16 -2.57
CA ALA A 341 21.02 -11.10 -2.83
C ALA A 341 20.66 -11.28 -4.32
N ASP A 342 19.41 -11.69 -4.57
CA ASP A 342 18.84 -11.81 -5.92
C ASP A 342 19.62 -12.78 -6.82
N ASN A 343 20.08 -13.93 -6.29
CA ASN A 343 20.79 -14.95 -7.09
C ASN A 343 20.00 -16.29 -7.15
N ARG A 344 20.61 -17.35 -7.69
CA ARG A 344 20.01 -18.69 -7.81
C ARG A 344 20.69 -19.71 -6.91
N LEU A 345 21.30 -19.23 -5.82
CA LEU A 345 22.07 -20.05 -4.89
C LEU A 345 21.13 -20.95 -4.09
N SER A 346 21.46 -22.23 -3.97
CA SER A 346 20.63 -23.23 -3.31
C SER A 346 21.41 -24.17 -2.41
N GLN A 347 22.69 -24.40 -2.72
CA GLN A 347 23.51 -25.39 -2.04
C GLN A 347 24.24 -24.80 -0.83
N ALA A 348 24.27 -25.57 0.25
CA ALA A 348 24.98 -25.21 1.47
C ALA A 348 26.51 -25.25 1.32
N GLU A 349 27.04 -26.20 0.55
CA GLU A 349 28.49 -26.44 0.45
C GLU A 349 29.27 -25.25 -0.15
N PRO A 350 28.86 -24.64 -1.28
CA PRO A 350 29.55 -23.45 -1.80
C PRO A 350 29.51 -22.27 -0.84
N LEU A 351 28.38 -22.08 -0.13
CA LEU A 351 28.24 -21.06 0.91
C LEU A 351 29.22 -21.34 2.08
N ALA A 352 29.34 -22.59 2.50
CA ALA A 352 30.27 -23.02 3.55
C ALA A 352 31.72 -22.73 3.17
N LYS A 353 32.13 -23.10 1.95
CA LYS A 353 33.48 -22.84 1.42
C LYS A 353 33.81 -21.35 1.38
N MET A 354 32.87 -20.52 0.92
CA MET A 354 33.04 -19.06 0.92
C MET A 354 33.22 -18.53 2.35
N LEU A 355 32.34 -18.88 3.27
CA LEU A 355 32.39 -18.39 4.65
C LEU A 355 33.65 -18.87 5.39
N GLN A 356 34.11 -20.09 5.11
CA GLN A 356 35.38 -20.60 5.60
C GLN A 356 36.56 -19.78 5.06
N SER A 357 36.60 -19.51 3.76
CA SER A 357 37.67 -18.75 3.11
C SER A 357 37.74 -17.32 3.64
N LEU A 358 36.59 -16.65 3.84
CA LEU A 358 36.52 -15.32 4.48
C LEU A 358 37.11 -15.33 5.90
N ARG A 359 36.83 -16.39 6.67
CA ARG A 359 37.31 -16.55 8.04
C ARG A 359 38.81 -16.81 8.11
N GLU A 360 39.33 -17.68 7.24
CA GLU A 360 40.77 -17.98 7.12
C GLU A 360 41.58 -16.73 6.76
N ALA A 361 40.96 -15.84 5.98
CA ALA A 361 41.54 -14.54 5.63
C ALA A 361 41.42 -13.47 6.72
N ALA A 362 40.98 -13.86 7.92
CA ALA A 362 40.75 -12.97 9.04
C ALA A 362 39.77 -11.81 8.74
N LEU A 363 38.84 -11.96 7.78
CA LEU A 363 37.75 -11.02 7.57
C LEU A 363 36.64 -11.25 8.60
N HIS A 364 36.19 -10.16 9.24
CA HIS A 364 35.05 -10.20 10.13
C HIS A 364 33.77 -9.91 9.33
N VAL A 365 33.05 -10.96 8.95
CA VAL A 365 31.75 -10.82 8.28
C VAL A 365 30.72 -10.28 9.28
N THR A 366 30.38 -9.01 9.15
CA THR A 366 29.43 -8.32 10.03
C THR A 366 28.02 -8.29 9.47
N THR A 367 27.89 -8.30 8.14
CA THR A 367 26.63 -8.23 7.41
C THR A 367 26.63 -9.27 6.29
N LEU A 368 25.58 -10.07 6.23
CA LEU A 368 25.38 -11.10 5.21
C LEU A 368 23.96 -11.00 4.62
N ARG A 369 23.85 -10.63 3.35
CA ARG A 369 22.57 -10.52 2.62
C ARG A 369 22.47 -11.64 1.59
N LEU A 370 21.50 -12.51 1.79
CA LEU A 370 21.25 -13.73 1.02
C LEU A 370 19.78 -13.83 0.58
N HIS A 371 19.03 -12.73 0.61
CA HIS A 371 17.61 -12.71 0.28
C HIS A 371 17.37 -12.94 -1.22
N LYS A 372 16.22 -13.53 -1.56
CA LYS A 372 15.84 -13.92 -2.94
C LYS A 372 16.85 -14.89 -3.56
N ASN A 373 17.12 -15.96 -2.83
CA ASN A 373 17.85 -17.13 -3.30
C ASN A 373 16.93 -18.36 -3.14
N ARG A 374 17.49 -19.57 -3.14
CA ARG A 374 16.76 -20.84 -2.96
C ARG A 374 17.37 -21.65 -1.81
N TYR A 375 17.88 -20.97 -0.79
CA TYR A 375 18.51 -21.63 0.35
C TYR A 375 17.47 -22.35 1.22
N ASP A 376 17.79 -23.56 1.64
CA ASP A 376 16.97 -24.39 2.51
C ASP A 376 17.62 -24.58 3.91
N ASP A 377 17.09 -25.49 4.70
CA ASP A 377 17.57 -25.77 6.06
C ASP A 377 19.03 -26.25 6.11
N SER A 378 19.56 -26.82 5.02
CA SER A 378 20.99 -27.19 4.95
C SER A 378 21.90 -25.96 4.91
N ALA A 379 21.48 -24.90 4.22
CA ALA A 379 22.16 -23.62 4.23
C ALA A 379 22.01 -22.92 5.60
N ALA A 380 20.86 -23.05 6.27
CA ALA A 380 20.69 -22.59 7.64
C ALA A 380 21.67 -23.29 8.61
N ALA A 381 21.90 -24.59 8.47
CA ALA A 381 22.89 -25.33 9.25
C ALA A 381 24.31 -24.78 9.09
N THR A 382 24.71 -24.50 7.85
CA THR A 382 26.00 -23.87 7.52
C THR A 382 26.13 -22.48 8.14
N LEU A 383 25.08 -21.66 8.03
CA LEU A 383 25.05 -20.32 8.60
C LEU A 383 25.12 -20.33 10.13
N ALA A 384 24.47 -21.29 10.80
CA ALA A 384 24.54 -21.47 12.24
C ALA A 384 25.93 -21.90 12.73
N GLU A 385 26.63 -22.77 11.99
CA GLU A 385 28.02 -23.08 12.28
C GLU A 385 28.90 -21.83 12.16
N HIS A 386 28.69 -21.04 11.10
CA HIS A 386 29.40 -19.77 10.94
C HIS A 386 29.11 -18.78 12.08
N ILE A 387 27.85 -18.61 12.48
CA ILE A 387 27.45 -17.74 13.61
C ILE A 387 28.21 -18.12 14.89
N ARG A 388 28.27 -19.42 15.21
CA ARG A 388 29.00 -19.93 16.40
C ARG A 388 30.50 -19.68 16.29
N ALA A 389 31.10 -20.10 15.18
CA ALA A 389 32.55 -19.96 14.99
C ALA A 389 33.00 -18.48 14.97
N ALA A 390 32.22 -17.60 14.35
CA ALA A 390 32.50 -16.17 14.31
C ALA A 390 32.38 -15.55 15.71
N ALA A 391 31.38 -15.94 16.50
CA ALA A 391 31.23 -15.49 17.88
C ALA A 391 32.35 -15.98 18.81
N ASP A 392 32.77 -17.24 18.69
CA ASP A 392 33.88 -17.81 19.48
C ASP A 392 35.22 -17.10 19.20
N GLN A 393 35.38 -16.54 18.00
CA GLN A 393 36.53 -15.70 17.62
C GLN A 393 36.39 -14.23 18.07
N GLY A 394 35.34 -13.88 18.81
CA GLY A 394 35.04 -12.49 19.19
C GLY A 394 34.59 -11.61 18.02
N ARG A 395 34.12 -12.22 16.93
CA ARG A 395 33.77 -11.59 15.64
C ARG A 395 32.33 -11.93 15.24
N PRO A 396 31.31 -11.62 16.06
CA PRO A 396 29.93 -12.02 15.79
C PRO A 396 29.36 -11.40 14.50
N LEU A 397 28.52 -12.14 13.79
CA LEU A 397 27.71 -11.67 12.67
C LEU A 397 26.58 -10.76 13.19
N MET A 398 26.42 -9.55 12.67
CA MET A 398 25.47 -8.59 13.25
C MET A 398 24.17 -8.47 12.45
N GLN A 399 24.21 -8.73 11.15
CA GLN A 399 23.05 -8.66 10.27
C GLN A 399 23.01 -9.86 9.33
N LEU A 400 21.87 -10.55 9.28
CA LEU A 400 21.60 -11.66 8.38
C LEU A 400 20.24 -11.46 7.69
N HIS A 401 20.24 -11.40 6.37
CA HIS A 401 19.01 -11.21 5.58
C HIS A 401 18.77 -12.41 4.65
N LEU A 402 17.71 -13.16 4.92
CA LEU A 402 17.34 -14.44 4.30
C LEU A 402 15.91 -14.44 3.72
N SER A 403 15.28 -13.28 3.55
CA SER A 403 13.90 -13.20 3.03
C SER A 403 13.78 -13.78 1.63
N ASN A 404 12.64 -14.38 1.26
CA ASN A 404 12.45 -15.03 -0.06
C ASN A 404 13.49 -16.15 -0.32
N ASN A 405 13.57 -17.11 0.61
CA ASN A 405 14.30 -18.37 0.47
C ASN A 405 13.35 -19.53 0.80
N SER A 406 13.86 -20.75 1.00
CA SER A 406 13.08 -21.95 1.30
C SER A 406 13.37 -22.50 2.71
N LEU A 407 13.51 -21.60 3.69
CA LEU A 407 13.78 -21.99 5.08
C LEU A 407 12.51 -22.41 5.81
N SER A 408 12.56 -23.55 6.50
CA SER A 408 11.50 -24.00 7.38
C SER A 408 11.61 -23.35 8.78
N GLU A 409 10.60 -23.58 9.63
CA GLU A 409 10.69 -23.22 11.06
C GLU A 409 11.89 -23.89 11.74
N ALA A 410 12.28 -25.11 11.34
CA ALA A 410 13.44 -25.80 11.90
C ALA A 410 14.75 -25.10 11.51
N GLY A 411 14.88 -24.69 10.24
CA GLY A 411 16.04 -23.91 9.78
C GLY A 411 16.17 -22.57 10.49
N LEU A 412 15.07 -21.82 10.64
CA LEU A 412 15.09 -20.55 11.37
C LEU A 412 15.39 -20.73 12.87
N ARG A 413 14.81 -21.76 13.50
CA ARG A 413 15.09 -22.09 14.91
C ARG A 413 16.57 -22.39 15.13
N LEU A 414 17.19 -23.12 14.20
CA LEU A 414 18.59 -23.48 14.25
C LEU A 414 19.52 -22.25 14.19
N LEU A 415 19.16 -21.22 13.40
CA LEU A 415 19.88 -19.93 13.37
C LEU A 415 19.74 -19.16 14.70
N ILE A 416 18.53 -19.12 15.26
CA ILE A 416 18.25 -18.45 16.54
C ILE A 416 19.01 -19.14 17.68
N GLU A 417 19.00 -20.46 17.71
CA GLU A 417 19.71 -21.26 18.70
C GLU A 417 21.23 -21.06 18.61
N ALA A 418 21.77 -21.00 17.39
CA ALA A 418 23.18 -20.72 17.16
C ALA A 418 23.58 -19.35 17.73
N ALA A 419 22.78 -18.31 17.50
CA ALA A 419 23.01 -17.01 18.11
C ALA A 419 22.90 -17.06 19.65
N HIS A 420 21.88 -17.74 20.20
CA HIS A 420 21.65 -17.85 21.63
C HIS A 420 22.78 -18.56 22.39
N ARG A 421 23.28 -19.67 21.84
CA ARG A 421 24.38 -20.45 22.45
C ARG A 421 25.75 -19.79 22.27
N SER A 422 25.84 -18.78 21.40
CA SER A 422 27.09 -18.07 21.13
C SER A 422 27.36 -17.02 22.20
N LYS A 423 28.60 -16.98 22.73
CA LYS A 423 29.03 -15.94 23.70
C LYS A 423 29.10 -14.53 23.09
N GLY A 424 28.82 -14.39 21.79
CA GLY A 424 28.85 -13.13 21.04
C GLY A 424 27.60 -12.27 21.16
N TYR A 425 26.49 -12.79 21.71
CA TYR A 425 25.22 -12.06 21.82
C TYR A 425 24.61 -12.19 23.22
N PRO A 426 24.04 -11.10 23.78
CA PRO A 426 24.22 -9.73 23.33
C PRO A 426 25.69 -9.29 23.51
N ARG A 427 26.26 -8.54 22.56
CA ARG A 427 27.61 -7.99 22.70
C ARG A 427 27.74 -7.15 23.97
N SER A 428 28.93 -7.15 24.57
CA SER A 428 29.26 -6.24 25.67
C SER A 428 29.11 -4.78 25.21
N THR A 429 28.69 -3.91 26.13
CA THR A 429 28.63 -2.46 25.91
C THR A 429 30.01 -1.85 25.63
N ASP A 430 31.07 -2.54 26.04
CA ASP A 430 32.46 -2.08 25.91
C ASP A 430 33.09 -2.47 24.57
N CYS A 431 32.35 -3.20 23.71
CA CYS A 431 32.85 -3.56 22.39
C CYS A 431 32.94 -2.33 21.46
N ALA A 432 34.01 -2.27 20.66
CA ALA A 432 34.18 -1.23 19.67
C ALA A 432 33.00 -1.18 18.68
N LYS A 433 32.61 0.04 18.31
CA LYS A 433 31.60 0.32 17.27
C LYS A 433 32.07 -0.27 15.94
N LEU A 434 31.21 -1.05 15.29
CA LEU A 434 31.51 -1.65 13.98
C LEU A 434 31.16 -0.64 12.88
N LYS A 435 32.14 -0.27 12.05
CA LYS A 435 31.99 0.79 11.04
C LYS A 435 31.05 0.38 9.90
N SER A 436 31.09 -0.89 9.51
CA SER A 436 30.26 -1.52 8.48
C SER A 436 28.76 -1.31 8.69
N LEU A 437 28.32 -1.22 9.95
CA LEU A 437 26.92 -1.06 10.32
C LEU A 437 26.42 0.39 10.29
N GLY A 438 27.30 1.39 10.11
CA GLY A 438 26.91 2.80 10.06
C GLY A 438 26.15 3.25 11.33
N ALA A 439 24.90 3.70 11.14
CA ALA A 439 24.01 4.10 12.24
C ALA A 439 23.75 2.96 13.25
N ASP A 440 23.87 1.70 12.83
CA ASP A 440 23.65 0.51 13.66
C ASP A 440 24.92 0.01 14.36
N SER A 441 26.00 0.79 14.36
CA SER A 441 27.31 0.40 14.94
C SER A 441 27.28 0.02 16.43
N GLY A 442 26.23 0.43 17.17
CA GLY A 442 25.98 0.07 18.57
C GLY A 442 25.10 -1.15 18.79
N ARG A 443 24.75 -1.90 17.73
CA ARG A 443 23.86 -3.07 17.83
C ARG A 443 24.52 -4.17 18.67
N ARG A 444 23.75 -4.74 19.60
CA ARG A 444 24.21 -5.79 20.52
C ARG A 444 23.72 -7.19 20.14
N VAL A 445 22.64 -7.28 19.38
CA VAL A 445 21.93 -8.53 19.05
C VAL A 445 22.08 -8.86 17.57
N LEU A 446 21.93 -10.13 17.19
CA LEU A 446 21.86 -10.51 15.78
C LEU A 446 20.55 -9.98 15.19
N TRP A 447 20.63 -9.21 14.11
CA TRP A 447 19.44 -8.79 13.36
C TRP A 447 19.16 -9.77 12.23
N LEU A 448 17.99 -10.40 12.28
CA LEU A 448 17.58 -11.45 11.35
C LEU A 448 16.33 -11.01 10.58
N ARG A 449 16.45 -10.98 9.24
CA ARG A 449 15.33 -10.85 8.30
C ARG A 449 15.08 -12.16 7.61
N ALA A 450 13.84 -12.65 7.65
CA ALA A 450 13.47 -13.95 7.12
C ALA A 450 12.01 -14.00 6.65
N GLU A 451 11.43 -12.87 6.23
CA GLU A 451 10.08 -12.83 5.68
C GLU A 451 9.94 -13.53 4.31
N ASN A 452 8.72 -13.94 3.97
CA ASN A 452 8.37 -14.55 2.68
C ASN A 452 9.17 -15.83 2.35
N GLN A 453 9.29 -16.77 3.27
CA GLN A 453 9.87 -18.08 2.92
C GLN A 453 8.94 -18.87 2.00
N ASP A 454 9.48 -19.87 1.29
CA ASP A 454 8.74 -20.81 0.46
C ASP A 454 9.03 -22.27 0.89
N PRO A 455 8.11 -22.91 1.63
CA PRO A 455 6.79 -22.41 2.01
C PRO A 455 6.84 -21.31 3.09
N PRO A 456 5.82 -20.42 3.16
CA PRO A 456 5.75 -19.40 4.22
C PRO A 456 5.64 -20.02 5.61
N ILE A 457 6.21 -19.34 6.61
CA ILE A 457 6.08 -19.74 8.01
C ILE A 457 4.61 -19.58 8.42
N ALA A 458 3.96 -20.70 8.75
CA ALA A 458 2.51 -20.75 8.88
C ALA A 458 1.99 -19.87 10.02
N ARG A 459 2.71 -19.85 11.15
CA ARG A 459 2.35 -19.07 12.35
C ARG A 459 3.58 -18.37 12.93
N PRO A 460 4.00 -17.23 12.33
CA PRO A 460 5.22 -16.55 12.73
C PRO A 460 5.25 -16.14 14.21
N ARG A 461 4.09 -15.80 14.80
CA ARG A 461 4.00 -15.43 16.22
C ARG A 461 4.23 -16.65 17.13
N ASP A 462 3.49 -17.73 16.91
CA ASP A 462 3.62 -18.98 17.68
C ASP A 462 5.06 -19.51 17.62
N PHE A 463 5.71 -19.42 16.45
CA PHE A 463 7.12 -19.77 16.26
C PHE A 463 8.06 -18.96 17.18
N LEU A 464 7.90 -17.64 17.25
CA LEU A 464 8.72 -16.78 18.09
C LEU A 464 8.45 -16.97 19.59
N ASP A 465 7.19 -17.22 19.95
CA ASP A 465 6.81 -17.52 21.33
C ASP A 465 7.36 -18.88 21.77
N ALA A 466 7.38 -19.88 20.89
CA ALA A 466 8.02 -21.17 21.12
C ALA A 466 9.55 -21.04 21.29
N CYS A 467 10.21 -20.16 20.51
CA CYS A 467 11.63 -19.87 20.70
C CYS A 467 11.90 -19.22 22.05
N SER A 468 11.12 -18.21 22.42
CA SER A 468 11.25 -17.50 23.70
C SER A 468 10.99 -18.42 24.89
N SER A 469 9.96 -19.28 24.80
CA SER A 469 9.64 -20.29 25.83
C SER A 469 10.73 -21.35 25.99
N SER A 470 11.54 -21.57 24.95
CA SER A 470 12.71 -22.47 24.98
C SER A 470 13.97 -21.78 25.53
N GLY A 471 13.84 -20.59 26.13
CA GLY A 471 14.96 -19.84 26.69
C GLY A 471 15.80 -19.07 25.66
N MET A 472 15.35 -18.98 24.40
CA MET A 472 16.03 -18.18 23.36
C MET A 472 15.33 -16.83 23.25
N PRO A 473 15.80 -15.76 23.91
CA PRO A 473 15.10 -14.48 23.92
C PRO A 473 15.17 -13.81 22.55
N VAL A 474 14.03 -13.79 21.85
CA VAL A 474 13.85 -13.16 20.55
C VAL A 474 12.92 -11.97 20.70
N CYS A 475 13.27 -10.84 20.10
CA CYS A 475 12.40 -9.67 20.04
C CYS A 475 12.04 -9.34 18.58
N VAL A 476 10.90 -8.69 18.38
CA VAL A 476 10.47 -8.17 17.07
C VAL A 476 10.46 -6.65 17.16
N LEU A 477 11.17 -5.98 16.27
CA LEU A 477 11.20 -4.51 16.22
C LEU A 477 11.00 -4.04 14.78
N ALA A 478 10.32 -2.91 14.62
CA ALA A 478 10.18 -2.24 13.34
C ALA A 478 11.48 -1.50 12.97
N ASP A 479 11.85 -1.56 11.69
CA ASP A 479 12.96 -0.76 11.16
C ASP A 479 12.70 0.73 11.46
N GLY A 480 13.74 1.43 11.95
CA GLY A 480 13.66 2.86 12.26
C GLY A 480 12.85 3.24 13.50
N SER A 481 12.32 2.28 14.27
CA SER A 481 11.51 2.58 15.48
C SER A 481 12.27 3.29 16.61
N GLY A 482 13.61 3.34 16.55
CA GLY A 482 14.47 3.85 17.64
C GLY A 482 14.42 3.02 18.93
N GLN A 483 13.56 1.99 18.99
CA GLN A 483 13.47 1.08 20.12
C GLN A 483 14.73 0.22 20.18
N LYS A 484 15.34 0.16 21.37
CA LYS A 484 16.46 -0.74 21.63
C LYS A 484 15.90 -2.12 21.99
N PRO A 485 16.48 -3.21 21.48
CA PRO A 485 16.11 -4.55 21.90
C PRO A 485 16.30 -4.70 23.43
N PRO A 486 15.50 -5.53 24.10
CA PRO A 486 15.71 -5.87 25.51
C PRO A 486 17.16 -6.27 25.78
N VAL A 487 17.64 -5.96 26.99
CA VAL A 487 19.07 -6.14 27.35
C VAL A 487 19.51 -7.60 27.25
N ASP A 488 18.57 -8.53 27.44
CA ASP A 488 18.71 -9.98 27.39
C ASP A 488 18.40 -10.58 26.02
N ALA A 489 17.85 -9.82 25.07
CA ALA A 489 17.56 -10.33 23.74
C ALA A 489 18.85 -10.76 23.02
N VAL A 490 18.78 -11.87 22.29
CA VAL A 490 19.90 -12.40 21.50
C VAL A 490 19.66 -12.17 20.01
N VAL A 491 18.40 -12.30 19.57
CA VAL A 491 18.00 -12.07 18.18
C VAL A 491 16.92 -10.99 18.12
N GLN A 492 17.08 -10.08 17.17
CA GLN A 492 16.07 -9.12 16.76
C GLN A 492 15.55 -9.51 15.37
N MET A 493 14.30 -9.96 15.33
CA MET A 493 13.56 -10.23 14.10
C MET A 493 12.95 -8.94 13.57
N HIS A 494 12.91 -8.82 12.24
CA HIS A 494 12.24 -7.71 11.58
C HIS A 494 10.70 -7.88 11.61
N GLU A 495 9.95 -6.78 11.81
CA GLU A 495 8.49 -6.82 11.97
C GLU A 495 7.73 -7.45 10.78
N TYR A 496 8.22 -7.29 9.54
CA TYR A 496 7.64 -7.98 8.36
C TYR A 496 7.60 -9.50 8.49
N PHE A 497 8.40 -10.12 9.36
CA PHE A 497 8.31 -11.55 9.63
C PHE A 497 6.92 -11.96 10.15
N LEU A 498 6.25 -11.09 10.92
CA LEU A 498 4.88 -11.32 11.41
C LEU A 498 3.80 -11.11 10.35
N LYS A 499 4.15 -10.54 9.18
CA LYS A 499 3.21 -10.17 8.11
C LYS A 499 3.18 -11.19 6.96
N GLN A 500 3.79 -12.37 7.13
CA GLN A 500 3.78 -13.43 6.11
C GLN A 500 2.36 -13.92 5.84
N ARG A 501 2.00 -14.09 4.57
CA ARG A 501 0.68 -14.61 4.17
C ARG A 501 0.69 -16.13 4.21
N SER A 502 -0.20 -16.75 4.97
CA SER A 502 -0.40 -18.20 4.92
C SER A 502 -0.95 -18.61 3.54
N PRO A 503 -0.38 -19.64 2.88
CA PRO A 503 -0.77 -20.04 1.52
C PRO A 503 -2.15 -20.73 1.40
N GLY A 504 -3.05 -20.58 2.38
CA GLY A 504 -4.33 -21.31 2.46
C GLY A 504 -5.60 -20.48 2.29
N CYS A 505 -5.53 -19.15 2.12
CA CYS A 505 -6.73 -18.29 2.07
C CYS A 505 -7.12 -17.82 0.67
N SER A 506 -6.70 -18.51 -0.40
CA SER A 506 -7.32 -18.39 -1.73
C SER A 506 -8.21 -19.60 -1.99
N HIS A 507 -9.41 -19.63 -1.41
CA HIS A 507 -10.43 -20.57 -1.86
C HIS A 507 -10.99 -20.10 -3.21
N ASN A 508 -10.88 -20.97 -4.21
CA ASN A 508 -11.57 -20.85 -5.49
C ASN A 508 -13.09 -20.93 -5.22
N PRO A 509 -13.92 -19.94 -5.60
CA PRO A 509 -15.35 -19.91 -5.26
C PRO A 509 -16.21 -21.02 -5.86
N THR A 510 -15.63 -21.87 -6.70
CA THR A 510 -16.36 -22.87 -7.51
C THR A 510 -16.56 -24.21 -6.80
N GLU A 511 -15.71 -24.62 -5.85
CA GLU A 511 -15.79 -25.96 -5.24
C GLU A 511 -16.70 -26.03 -4.00
N LEU A 512 -16.98 -24.90 -3.33
CA LEU A 512 -17.92 -24.83 -2.20
C LEU A 512 -19.41 -24.89 -2.63
N ARG A 513 -19.70 -24.79 -3.94
CA ARG A 513 -21.07 -24.94 -4.47
C ARG A 513 -21.51 -26.40 -4.67
N ALA A 514 -20.58 -27.36 -4.74
CA ALA A 514 -20.94 -28.76 -4.96
C ALA A 514 -21.31 -29.52 -3.67
N ALA A 515 -20.94 -29.02 -2.49
CA ALA A 515 -21.16 -29.71 -1.20
C ALA A 515 -22.39 -29.22 -0.40
N SER A 516 -23.13 -28.19 -0.87
CA SER A 516 -24.34 -27.69 -0.15
C SER A 516 -25.69 -28.01 -0.82
N GLN A 517 -25.69 -28.81 -1.89
CA GLN A 517 -26.93 -29.17 -2.63
C GLN A 517 -27.45 -30.58 -2.33
N THR A 518 -27.44 -31.03 -1.08
CA THR A 518 -28.23 -32.21 -0.68
C THR A 518 -28.63 -32.12 0.80
N THR A 519 -29.72 -31.41 1.10
CA THR A 519 -30.72 -31.78 2.13
C THR A 519 -31.82 -30.71 2.17
N ASN A 520 -32.85 -30.87 1.32
CA ASN A 520 -34.11 -30.14 1.45
C ASN A 520 -35.01 -30.87 2.46
N PHE A 521 -35.32 -30.23 3.59
CA PHE A 521 -36.49 -30.55 4.39
C PHE A 521 -37.53 -29.44 4.24
N HIS A 522 -38.67 -29.77 3.63
CA HIS A 522 -39.86 -28.92 3.61
C HIS A 522 -40.59 -29.02 4.96
N LEU A 523 -40.82 -27.90 5.63
CA LEU A 523 -41.77 -27.79 6.73
C LEU A 523 -43.00 -27.00 6.27
N SER A 524 -44.18 -27.57 6.51
CA SER A 524 -45.46 -26.95 6.19
C SER A 524 -45.82 -25.83 7.19
N PRO A 525 -46.72 -24.90 6.82
CA PRO A 525 -47.15 -23.79 7.68
C PRO A 525 -47.75 -24.21 9.04
N GLN A 526 -48.19 -25.48 9.19
CA GLN A 526 -48.71 -25.99 10.45
C GLN A 526 -47.59 -26.28 11.48
N SER A 527 -46.36 -26.52 11.05
CA SER A 527 -45.21 -26.74 11.95
C SER A 527 -44.69 -25.44 12.58
N PHE A 528 -44.88 -24.30 11.92
CA PHE A 528 -44.46 -22.98 12.42
C PHE A 528 -45.34 -22.48 13.58
N VAL A 529 -46.64 -22.79 13.53
CA VAL A 529 -47.61 -22.45 14.59
C VAL A 529 -47.41 -23.31 15.85
N ARG A 530 -46.81 -24.50 15.72
CA ARG A 530 -46.49 -25.38 16.86
C ARG A 530 -45.22 -24.95 17.60
N ILE A 531 -44.25 -24.38 16.90
CA ILE A 531 -43.00 -23.84 17.46
C ILE A 531 -43.25 -22.53 18.21
N LEU A 532 -44.15 -21.67 17.70
CA LEU A 532 -44.54 -20.44 18.41
C LEU A 532 -45.34 -20.71 19.70
N ARG A 533 -46.02 -21.86 19.82
CA ARG A 533 -46.67 -22.31 21.08
C ARG A 533 -45.72 -22.96 22.08
N MET A 534 -44.48 -23.31 21.70
CA MET A 534 -43.48 -23.83 22.63
C MET A 534 -42.70 -22.72 23.35
N PHE A 535 -42.61 -21.52 22.78
CA PHE A 535 -41.88 -20.39 23.37
C PHE A 535 -42.65 -19.59 24.43
N GLU A 536 -43.94 -19.84 24.64
CA GLU A 536 -44.74 -19.20 25.70
C GLU A 536 -44.82 -20.00 27.01
N THR A 537 -44.14 -21.15 27.12
CA THR A 537 -44.19 -22.02 28.33
C THR A 537 -42.83 -22.38 28.95
N GLU A 538 -41.72 -21.77 28.54
CA GLU A 538 -40.39 -22.00 29.16
C GLU A 538 -39.79 -20.73 29.77
N LYS A 539 -40.57 -20.04 30.60
CA LYS A 539 -40.03 -19.02 31.51
C LYS A 539 -40.82 -18.91 32.80
N PHE A 540 -41.09 -20.05 33.44
CA PHE A 540 -41.59 -20.08 34.82
C PHE A 540 -41.23 -21.39 35.55
N GLU A 541 -39.96 -21.82 35.50
CA GLU A 541 -39.49 -22.96 36.31
C GLU A 541 -37.95 -22.98 36.45
N ALA A 542 -37.37 -21.91 37.01
CA ALA A 542 -35.94 -21.91 37.38
C ALA A 542 -35.65 -20.96 38.57
N LEU A 543 -36.52 -20.97 39.60
CA LEU A 543 -36.30 -20.20 40.84
C LEU A 543 -36.85 -20.86 42.10
N THR A 544 -36.83 -22.20 42.14
CA THR A 544 -37.06 -22.96 43.38
C THR A 544 -36.35 -24.30 43.30
N ARG A 545 -35.13 -24.35 43.84
CA ARG A 545 -34.49 -25.49 44.52
C ARG A 545 -32.99 -25.23 44.66
N CYS A 546 -32.58 -24.81 45.86
CA CYS A 546 -31.30 -25.17 46.49
C CYS A 546 -31.32 -24.68 47.95
N GLU A 547 -32.17 -25.31 48.76
CA GLU A 547 -31.88 -25.50 50.17
C GLU A 547 -31.53 -26.98 50.34
N THR A 548 -30.32 -27.23 50.83
CA THR A 548 -29.88 -28.29 51.76
C THR A 548 -28.50 -28.84 51.37
N GLY A 549 -27.52 -28.59 52.26
CA GLY A 549 -26.44 -29.52 52.56
C GLY A 549 -25.15 -29.39 51.76
N CYS A 550 -24.15 -28.72 52.34
CA CYS A 550 -22.93 -29.42 52.78
C CYS A 550 -22.10 -28.49 53.67
N ALA A 551 -21.84 -28.99 54.87
CA ALA A 551 -20.88 -28.48 55.83
C ALA A 551 -19.45 -28.85 55.39
N ASP A 552 -18.50 -27.96 55.70
CA ASP A 552 -17.19 -28.24 56.33
C ASP A 552 -16.04 -27.34 55.83
N LEU A 553 -15.66 -26.41 56.72
CA LEU A 553 -14.32 -25.91 57.07
C LEU A 553 -13.51 -25.01 56.09
N PRO A 554 -12.55 -24.19 56.57
CA PRO A 554 -12.50 -23.45 57.83
C PRO A 554 -12.17 -21.95 57.67
N THR A 555 -12.53 -21.22 58.73
CA THR A 555 -12.12 -19.88 59.17
C THR A 555 -10.63 -19.56 59.02
N GLU A 556 -10.31 -18.37 58.50
CA GLU A 556 -9.23 -17.51 59.02
C GLU A 556 -9.29 -16.08 58.45
N CYS A 557 -8.75 -15.13 59.20
CA CYS A 557 -8.57 -13.69 58.93
C CYS A 557 -9.74 -12.74 59.28
N ALA A 558 -9.89 -12.54 60.59
CA ALA A 558 -10.32 -11.27 61.17
C ALA A 558 -9.25 -10.19 60.98
N GLY A 559 -9.69 -8.93 60.78
CA GLY A 559 -8.80 -7.78 60.98
C GLY A 559 -9.35 -6.42 60.53
N VAL A 560 -9.90 -5.66 61.51
CA VAL A 560 -9.79 -4.18 61.69
C VAL A 560 -10.52 -3.30 60.63
N ASP A 561 -11.36 -2.28 60.92
CA ASP A 561 -11.60 -1.35 62.04
C ASP A 561 -13.05 -0.80 61.95
N PRO A 562 -13.83 -0.67 63.03
CA PRO A 562 -15.12 0.02 63.06
C PRO A 562 -15.03 1.35 63.81
N ASN A 563 -14.92 2.49 63.11
CA ASN A 563 -15.23 3.81 63.66
C ASN A 563 -15.45 4.88 62.57
N LEU A 564 -16.71 5.18 62.27
CA LEU A 564 -17.25 6.55 62.23
C LEU A 564 -18.77 6.55 62.01
N ARG A 565 -19.49 6.78 63.12
CA ARG A 565 -20.88 7.22 63.25
C ARG A 565 -21.02 8.62 62.62
N ALA A 566 -22.02 8.91 61.77
CA ALA A 566 -23.42 9.28 62.06
C ALA A 566 -23.70 10.69 61.51
N VAL A 567 -24.89 10.90 60.92
CA VAL A 567 -25.87 11.98 61.18
C VAL A 567 -26.97 11.93 60.09
N GLU A 568 -28.19 11.64 60.56
CA GLU A 568 -29.54 12.11 60.16
C GLU A 568 -30.01 11.98 58.68
N GLU A 569 -30.99 11.13 58.37
CA GLU A 569 -32.46 11.30 58.51
C GLU A 569 -33.09 12.39 57.63
N GLY A 570 -33.97 11.98 56.70
CA GLY A 570 -34.93 12.88 56.07
C GLY A 570 -35.60 12.39 54.78
N HIS A 571 -36.76 11.74 54.92
CA HIS A 571 -37.90 11.70 53.98
C HIS A 571 -37.80 10.96 52.63
N LEU A 572 -38.54 9.84 52.50
CA LEU A 572 -39.72 9.77 51.60
C LEU A 572 -40.57 8.51 51.89
N HIS A 573 -41.83 8.72 52.25
CA HIS A 573 -42.89 7.71 52.31
C HIS A 573 -43.94 8.03 51.24
N ALA A 574 -44.61 6.98 50.74
CA ALA A 574 -45.80 6.95 49.88
C ALA A 574 -45.50 7.09 48.37
N VAL A 575 -46.04 6.29 47.45
CA VAL A 575 -47.34 5.58 47.42
C VAL A 575 -47.20 4.29 46.60
N THR A 576 -47.66 3.18 47.17
CA THR A 576 -48.06 1.97 46.45
C THR A 576 -49.57 1.84 46.65
N LEU A 577 -50.37 1.76 45.59
CA LEU A 577 -51.57 0.91 45.48
C LEU A 577 -52.42 1.23 44.24
N VAL A 578 -53.11 0.19 43.80
CA VAL A 578 -54.30 0.13 42.94
C VAL A 578 -54.04 -0.03 41.42
N ASN A 579 -54.05 -1.29 40.95
CA ASN A 579 -55.21 -1.82 40.21
C ASN A 579 -54.99 -3.25 39.73
N ASP A 580 -55.78 -4.17 40.30
CA ASP A 580 -56.33 -5.33 39.61
C ASP A 580 -57.85 -5.36 39.93
N GLU A 581 -58.63 -5.90 39.00
CA GLU A 581 -60.11 -6.03 39.00
C GLU A 581 -60.95 -4.85 38.49
N VAL A 582 -61.03 -4.69 37.16
CA VAL A 582 -62.33 -4.69 36.46
C VAL A 582 -62.14 -5.28 35.06
N ALA A 583 -62.49 -6.55 34.90
CA ALA A 583 -62.79 -7.13 33.60
C ALA A 583 -64.27 -7.54 33.55
N GLN A 584 -64.85 -7.38 32.35
CA GLN A 584 -66.10 -7.96 31.82
C GLN A 584 -67.37 -7.08 31.83
N ARG A 585 -67.75 -6.54 30.65
CA ARG A 585 -68.78 -7.09 29.74
C ARG A 585 -69.10 -6.11 28.58
N CYS A 586 -69.57 -6.70 27.47
CA CYS A 586 -70.21 -6.09 26.26
C CYS A 586 -69.33 -5.80 25.02
N VAL A 587 -69.29 -6.80 24.13
CA VAL A 587 -69.64 -6.82 22.68
C VAL A 587 -69.46 -5.53 21.83
N ALA A 588 -68.77 -5.71 20.69
CA ALA A 588 -68.35 -4.83 19.56
C ALA A 588 -69.39 -3.83 18.95
N PRO A 589 -69.08 -2.97 17.93
CA PRO A 589 -67.84 -2.84 17.12
C PRO A 589 -67.31 -1.40 16.79
N ARG A 590 -66.02 -1.39 16.40
CA ARG A 590 -65.30 -0.52 15.42
C ARG A 590 -65.84 0.89 15.09
N THR A 591 -65.04 1.93 15.40
CA THR A 591 -64.30 2.77 14.42
C THR A 591 -63.61 3.96 15.11
N GLY A 592 -62.35 4.24 14.76
CA GLY A 592 -61.75 5.59 14.85
C GLY A 592 -60.86 5.93 16.04
N TRP A 593 -59.66 5.35 16.14
CA TRP A 593 -58.59 5.85 17.04
C TRP A 593 -57.25 5.95 16.30
N HIS A 594 -56.97 7.09 15.66
CA HIS A 594 -55.62 7.45 15.18
C HIS A 594 -55.21 8.90 15.49
N LYS A 595 -55.88 9.60 16.43
CA LYS A 595 -55.55 11.02 16.74
C LYS A 595 -55.25 11.39 18.20
N MET A 596 -55.25 10.47 19.17
CA MET A 596 -55.01 10.85 20.57
C MET A 596 -53.56 10.76 21.08
N GLY A 597 -52.63 10.12 20.36
CA GLY A 597 -51.23 10.01 20.82
C GLY A 597 -50.43 11.32 20.80
N SER A 598 -50.69 12.21 19.85
CA SER A 598 -49.91 13.46 19.69
C SER A 598 -50.34 14.57 20.66
N MET A 599 -51.61 14.61 21.05
CA MET A 599 -52.12 15.66 21.94
C MET A 599 -51.77 15.41 23.41
N ALA A 600 -51.84 14.15 23.87
CA ALA A 600 -51.49 13.79 25.24
C ALA A 600 -50.00 14.07 25.55
N TRP A 601 -49.11 13.80 24.60
CA TRP A 601 -47.68 14.11 24.73
C TRP A 601 -47.40 15.61 24.76
N LYS A 602 -48.08 16.39 23.91
CA LYS A 602 -47.93 17.86 23.88
C LYS A 602 -48.47 18.53 25.14
N LEU A 603 -49.56 18.01 25.72
CA LEU A 603 -50.12 18.50 26.99
C LEU A 603 -49.23 18.15 28.18
N LEU A 604 -48.61 16.97 28.20
CA LEU A 604 -47.67 16.57 29.25
C LEU A 604 -46.39 17.43 29.23
N VAL A 605 -45.85 17.71 28.04
CA VAL A 605 -44.69 18.59 27.85
C VAL A 605 -45.01 20.04 28.19
N ALA A 606 -46.21 20.53 27.85
CA ALA A 606 -46.65 21.88 28.20
C ALA A 606 -46.83 22.04 29.72
N ALA A 607 -47.36 21.03 30.42
CA ALA A 607 -47.52 21.06 31.87
C ALA A 607 -46.18 21.08 32.62
N VAL A 608 -45.18 20.34 32.16
CA VAL A 608 -43.82 20.33 32.73
C VAL A 608 -43.08 21.66 32.49
N LEU A 609 -43.28 22.29 31.32
CA LEU A 609 -42.70 23.59 31.00
C LEU A 609 -43.37 24.77 31.72
N CYS A 610 -44.62 24.62 32.17
CA CYS A 610 -45.37 25.67 32.87
C CYS A 610 -45.13 25.69 34.40
N HIS A 611 -44.43 24.70 34.96
CA HIS A 611 -44.19 24.58 36.42
C HIS A 611 -42.73 24.74 36.86
N THR A 612 -41.81 25.05 35.94
CA THR A 612 -40.40 25.29 36.25
C THR A 612 -40.10 26.79 36.23
N THR A 613 -39.98 27.42 37.41
CA THR A 613 -39.80 28.89 37.55
C THR A 613 -38.34 29.35 37.60
N ARG A 614 -37.37 28.45 37.41
CA ARG A 614 -35.93 28.79 37.40
C ARG A 614 -35.29 28.53 36.04
N ALA A 615 -34.69 29.58 35.48
CA ALA A 615 -34.03 29.56 34.16
C ALA A 615 -32.95 28.47 34.04
N ASP A 616 -32.29 28.13 35.16
CA ASP A 616 -31.19 27.18 35.24
C ASP A 616 -31.69 25.72 35.10
N GLU A 617 -32.87 25.41 35.63
CA GLU A 617 -33.54 24.12 35.42
C GLU A 617 -34.11 24.02 34.02
N LEU A 618 -34.62 25.11 33.45
CA LEU A 618 -35.10 25.14 32.07
C LEU A 618 -33.96 24.90 31.06
N ALA A 619 -32.74 25.36 31.37
CA ALA A 619 -31.53 25.06 30.60
C ALA A 619 -31.10 23.59 30.73
N ARG A 620 -31.20 22.98 31.92
CA ARG A 620 -30.95 21.54 32.14
C ARG A 620 -32.00 20.65 31.48
N VAL A 621 -33.28 21.01 31.56
CA VAL A 621 -34.38 20.28 30.92
C VAL A 621 -34.31 20.43 29.40
N ARG A 622 -33.96 21.61 28.86
CA ARG A 622 -33.64 21.76 27.44
C ARG A 622 -32.45 20.89 27.03
N ALA A 623 -31.35 20.92 27.77
CA ALA A 623 -30.17 20.09 27.48
C ALA A 623 -30.52 18.60 27.47
N ASN A 624 -31.29 18.11 28.45
CA ASN A 624 -31.72 16.72 28.54
C ASN A 624 -32.76 16.33 27.46
N LEU A 625 -33.64 17.25 27.04
CA LEU A 625 -34.61 16.98 25.96
C LEU A 625 -33.97 17.02 24.56
N THR A 626 -32.92 17.82 24.34
CA THR A 626 -32.09 17.69 23.13
C THR A 626 -31.23 16.42 23.15
N PHE A 627 -30.84 15.92 24.32
CA PHE A 627 -30.08 14.67 24.45
C PHE A 627 -30.95 13.43 24.14
N ALA A 628 -32.25 13.49 24.42
CA ALA A 628 -33.18 12.38 24.17
C ALA A 628 -33.46 12.11 22.67
N SER A 629 -33.12 13.02 21.75
CA SER A 629 -33.38 12.82 20.31
C SER A 629 -32.28 12.06 19.55
N SER A 630 -31.14 11.76 20.17
CA SER A 630 -30.16 10.84 19.59
C SER A 630 -29.76 9.78 20.61
N ASN A 631 -30.62 8.76 20.79
CA ASN A 631 -30.29 7.48 21.44
C ASN A 631 -29.09 6.74 20.80
N PHE A 632 -28.36 7.38 19.89
CA PHE A 632 -27.29 6.82 19.09
C PHE A 632 -26.00 6.65 19.90
N TRP A 633 -25.58 7.63 20.70
CA TRP A 633 -24.37 7.53 21.53
C TRP A 633 -24.72 7.11 22.96
N ARG A 634 -24.15 6.00 23.40
CA ARG A 634 -24.23 5.50 24.78
C ARG A 634 -22.84 5.21 25.28
N VAL A 635 -22.61 5.54 26.55
CA VAL A 635 -21.33 5.32 27.23
C VAL A 635 -21.51 4.32 28.35
N SER A 636 -20.44 3.60 28.67
CA SER A 636 -20.36 2.80 29.89
C SER A 636 -19.90 3.65 31.08
N ASP A 637 -19.98 3.08 32.28
CA ASP A 637 -19.47 3.69 33.51
C ASP A 637 -17.93 3.64 33.59
N ILE A 638 -17.26 3.00 32.64
CA ILE A 638 -15.80 2.88 32.61
C ILE A 638 -15.20 4.16 32.03
N VAL A 639 -14.25 4.75 32.75
CA VAL A 639 -13.52 5.96 32.33
C VAL A 639 -12.03 5.64 32.22
N VAL A 640 -11.40 6.06 31.13
CA VAL A 640 -9.96 5.89 30.86
C VAL A 640 -9.26 7.25 30.68
N GLY A 641 -7.93 7.26 30.77
CA GLY A 641 -7.11 8.48 30.67
C GLY A 641 -6.81 9.16 32.01
N GLY A 642 -7.08 8.48 33.13
CA GLY A 642 -6.71 8.92 34.47
C GLY A 642 -7.35 10.27 34.88
N HIS A 643 -6.56 11.12 35.53
CA HIS A 643 -6.99 12.44 36.01
C HIS A 643 -6.80 13.56 34.97
N GLN A 644 -6.61 13.23 33.70
CA GLN A 644 -6.40 14.23 32.65
C GLN A 644 -7.73 14.89 32.23
N TRP A 645 -7.68 16.12 31.75
CA TRP A 645 -8.86 16.86 31.27
C TRP A 645 -9.56 16.15 30.10
N CYS A 646 -8.79 15.38 29.33
CA CYS A 646 -9.17 14.60 28.17
C CYS A 646 -9.48 13.13 28.50
N ARG A 647 -9.73 12.79 29.77
CA ARG A 647 -10.26 11.46 30.12
C ARG A 647 -11.57 11.19 29.37
N ALA A 648 -11.80 9.94 29.00
CA ALA A 648 -12.93 9.56 28.14
C ALA A 648 -13.72 8.40 28.74
N HIS A 649 -15.04 8.43 28.58
CA HIS A 649 -15.87 7.25 28.84
C HIS A 649 -15.70 6.25 27.70
N VAL A 650 -15.61 4.97 28.05
CA VAL A 650 -15.61 3.88 27.07
C VAL A 650 -17.02 3.78 26.46
N PRO A 651 -17.17 3.76 25.12
CA PRO A 651 -18.45 3.56 24.46
C PRO A 651 -19.13 2.28 24.96
N ASP A 652 -20.45 2.31 25.06
CA ASP A 652 -21.24 1.12 25.37
C ASP A 652 -20.93 -0.01 24.38
N SER A 653 -20.92 -1.25 24.86
CA SER A 653 -20.54 -2.39 24.02
C SER A 653 -21.46 -2.57 22.81
N SER A 654 -22.72 -2.13 22.90
CA SER A 654 -23.70 -2.15 21.82
C SER A 654 -23.57 -1.01 20.81
N TRP A 655 -22.78 0.03 21.11
CA TRP A 655 -22.57 1.14 20.19
C TRP A 655 -21.82 0.68 18.93
N SER A 656 -22.41 0.89 17.76
CA SER A 656 -21.79 0.51 16.49
C SER A 656 -22.17 1.48 15.39
N LEU A 657 -21.26 1.61 14.42
CA LEU A 657 -21.53 2.32 13.17
C LEU A 657 -22.03 1.31 12.14
N SER A 658 -23.14 1.64 11.49
CA SER A 658 -23.66 0.83 10.38
C SER A 658 -23.25 1.44 9.05
N CYS A 659 -22.69 0.65 8.16
CA CYS A 659 -22.47 1.05 6.78
C CYS A 659 -23.81 1.20 6.03
N LYS A 660 -24.09 2.36 5.42
CA LYS A 660 -25.36 2.56 4.69
C LYS A 660 -25.27 2.28 3.20
N GLY A 661 -24.07 2.37 2.63
CA GLY A 661 -23.89 2.04 1.22
C GLY A 661 -24.45 3.05 0.23
N GLY A 662 -24.30 2.78 -1.06
CA GLY A 662 -24.88 3.61 -2.12
C GLY A 662 -24.24 4.99 -2.28
N LEU A 663 -23.08 5.23 -1.67
CA LEU A 663 -22.35 6.49 -1.79
C LEU A 663 -21.08 6.30 -2.62
N ARG A 664 -20.89 7.23 -3.58
CA ARG A 664 -19.62 7.45 -4.25
C ARG A 664 -19.00 8.73 -3.72
N ALA A 665 -17.80 8.64 -3.15
CA ALA A 665 -17.08 9.81 -2.63
C ALA A 665 -15.57 9.61 -2.75
N LYS A 666 -14.85 10.55 -3.36
CA LYS A 666 -13.39 10.54 -3.40
C LYS A 666 -12.83 11.39 -2.27
N VAL A 667 -11.89 10.84 -1.51
CA VAL A 667 -11.40 11.46 -0.26
C VAL A 667 -9.89 11.59 -0.30
N LEU A 668 -9.37 12.70 0.21
CA LEU A 668 -7.94 12.96 0.43
C LEU A 668 -7.66 13.17 1.92
N THR A 669 -6.53 12.66 2.41
CA THR A 669 -5.90 13.11 3.65
C THR A 669 -4.43 13.43 3.41
N TYR A 670 -3.94 14.50 4.01
CA TYR A 670 -2.59 14.98 3.75
C TYR A 670 -2.05 15.89 4.86
N ASN A 671 -1.05 15.43 5.59
CA ASN A 671 -0.24 16.30 6.44
C ASN A 671 0.73 17.10 5.54
N LEU A 672 0.65 18.42 5.61
CA LEU A 672 1.34 19.34 4.72
C LEU A 672 2.75 19.71 5.17
N PHE A 673 3.16 19.32 6.37
CA PHE A 673 4.45 19.65 6.97
C PHE A 673 4.74 21.15 6.90
N TRP A 674 3.78 21.95 7.34
CA TRP A 674 3.63 23.32 6.87
C TRP A 674 4.76 24.25 7.22
N TRP A 675 5.27 24.16 8.45
CA TRP A 675 6.38 24.99 8.88
C TRP A 675 7.57 24.85 7.92
N ASN A 676 7.82 23.66 7.39
CA ASN A 676 8.91 23.41 6.45
C ASN A 676 8.50 23.67 5.00
N LEU A 677 7.43 23.04 4.51
CA LEU A 677 7.03 23.14 3.10
C LEU A 677 6.62 24.56 2.74
N PHE A 678 5.78 25.21 3.55
CA PHE A 678 5.25 26.54 3.27
C PHE A 678 6.03 27.64 3.98
N GLY A 679 6.45 27.43 5.23
CA GLY A 679 7.21 28.40 6.01
C GLY A 679 8.64 28.58 5.50
N LEU A 680 9.44 27.50 5.47
CA LEU A 680 10.84 27.57 5.05
C LEU A 680 11.03 27.54 3.52
N ARG A 681 10.24 26.71 2.82
CA ARG A 681 10.43 26.44 1.38
C ARG A 681 9.45 27.18 0.48
N GLY A 682 8.61 28.05 1.04
CA GLY A 682 7.70 28.91 0.28
C GLY A 682 6.67 28.16 -0.59
N GLY A 683 6.36 26.91 -0.26
CA GLY A 683 5.46 26.02 -0.99
C GLY A 683 6.11 25.28 -2.18
N GLU A 684 7.44 25.42 -2.36
CA GLU A 684 8.23 24.75 -3.42
C GLU A 684 7.58 24.87 -4.81
N GLY A 685 7.15 26.08 -5.15
CA GLY A 685 6.44 26.37 -6.39
C GLY A 685 5.10 25.64 -6.49
N ARG A 686 4.30 25.60 -5.42
CA ARG A 686 2.96 24.97 -5.36
C ARG A 686 2.98 23.45 -5.48
N ARG A 687 4.00 22.78 -4.95
CA ARG A 687 4.19 21.33 -5.19
C ARG A 687 3.03 20.48 -4.64
N SER A 688 2.56 20.77 -3.43
CA SER A 688 1.41 20.11 -2.82
C SER A 688 0.11 20.41 -3.59
N GLY A 689 -0.13 21.67 -3.94
CA GLY A 689 -1.28 22.06 -4.77
C GLY A 689 -1.31 21.38 -6.14
N ARG A 690 -0.17 21.29 -6.82
CA ARG A 690 -0.05 20.55 -8.10
C ARG A 690 -0.32 19.06 -7.94
N LEU A 691 0.13 18.44 -6.84
CA LEU A 691 -0.17 17.03 -6.56
C LEU A 691 -1.68 16.82 -6.40
N ILE A 692 -2.34 17.68 -5.63
CA ILE A 692 -3.80 17.64 -5.45
C ILE A 692 -4.50 17.79 -6.81
N ALA A 693 -4.10 18.78 -7.61
CA ALA A 693 -4.68 19.05 -8.92
C ALA A 693 -4.49 17.89 -9.91
N SER A 694 -3.31 17.28 -9.96
CA SER A 694 -3.00 16.19 -10.89
C SER A 694 -3.72 14.89 -10.52
N THR A 695 -4.00 14.68 -9.23
CA THR A 695 -4.63 13.46 -8.70
C THR A 695 -6.14 13.59 -8.56
N ALA A 696 -6.71 14.78 -8.66
CA ALA A 696 -8.15 15.04 -8.70
C ALA A 696 -8.84 14.59 -10.01
N TRP A 697 -8.17 13.84 -10.88
CA TRP A 697 -8.73 13.33 -12.14
C TRP A 697 -8.73 11.79 -12.17
N PRO A 698 -9.68 11.09 -12.83
CA PRO A 698 -10.87 11.61 -13.54
C PRO A 698 -11.95 12.21 -12.64
N ASP A 699 -12.03 11.72 -11.41
CA ASP A 699 -13.02 12.16 -10.44
C ASP A 699 -12.42 13.20 -9.49
N PRO A 700 -13.06 14.38 -9.32
CA PRO A 700 -12.62 15.37 -8.34
C PRO A 700 -12.80 14.85 -6.92
N TYR A 701 -12.02 15.38 -5.98
CA TYR A 701 -12.20 15.06 -4.56
C TYR A 701 -13.56 15.58 -4.06
N ASP A 702 -14.26 14.77 -3.30
CA ASP A 702 -15.46 15.20 -2.57
C ASP A 702 -15.07 15.84 -1.24
N PHE A 703 -14.08 15.25 -0.56
CA PHE A 703 -13.59 15.66 0.75
C PHE A 703 -12.07 15.66 0.79
N MET A 704 -11.48 16.64 1.47
CA MET A 704 -10.05 16.73 1.71
C MET A 704 -9.82 17.14 3.17
N GLY A 705 -9.03 16.36 3.91
CA GLY A 705 -8.57 16.66 5.26
C GLY A 705 -7.08 16.97 5.27
N PHE A 706 -6.70 18.09 5.88
CA PHE A 706 -5.33 18.56 5.95
C PHE A 706 -4.87 18.69 7.40
N GLN A 707 -3.65 18.25 7.68
CA GLN A 707 -2.98 18.41 8.97
C GLN A 707 -1.74 19.26 8.79
N GLU A 708 -1.30 19.91 9.87
CA GLU A 708 -0.34 21.01 9.81
C GLU A 708 -0.74 21.99 8.69
N CYS A 709 -1.97 22.48 8.69
CA CYS A 709 -2.51 23.39 7.69
C CYS A 709 -2.84 24.72 8.37
N ASP A 710 -1.91 25.67 8.37
CA ASP A 710 -2.15 26.99 8.97
C ASP A 710 -3.04 27.88 8.09
N ASP A 711 -3.04 27.65 6.76
CA ASP A 711 -3.86 28.39 5.81
C ASP A 711 -4.38 27.48 4.68
N ILE A 712 -5.60 26.99 4.86
CA ILE A 712 -6.31 26.16 3.88
C ILE A 712 -6.62 26.91 2.57
N GLU A 713 -6.76 28.23 2.60
CA GLU A 713 -7.05 29.03 1.40
C GLU A 713 -5.88 28.93 0.43
N ARG A 714 -4.64 29.03 0.92
CA ARG A 714 -3.44 28.85 0.12
C ARG A 714 -3.35 27.48 -0.54
N VAL A 715 -3.62 26.40 0.19
CA VAL A 715 -3.51 25.02 -0.32
C VAL A 715 -4.48 24.79 -1.47
N VAL A 716 -5.74 25.18 -1.28
CA VAL A 716 -6.79 25.00 -2.29
C VAL A 716 -6.60 25.96 -3.48
N HIS A 717 -6.09 27.17 -3.23
CA HIS A 717 -5.70 28.09 -4.30
C HIS A 717 -4.54 27.55 -5.14
N ASP A 718 -3.51 27.01 -4.51
CA ASP A 718 -2.35 26.44 -5.22
C ASP A 718 -2.72 25.21 -6.08
N ALA A 719 -3.82 24.53 -5.72
CA ALA A 719 -4.43 23.47 -6.53
C ALA A 719 -5.38 23.99 -7.64
N GLY A 720 -5.69 25.29 -7.68
CA GLY A 720 -6.63 25.89 -8.63
C GLY A 720 -8.10 25.55 -8.35
N LEU A 721 -8.44 25.17 -7.11
CA LEU A 721 -9.75 24.63 -6.73
C LEU A 721 -10.60 25.63 -5.90
N GLN A 722 -10.15 26.87 -5.74
CA GLN A 722 -10.75 27.87 -4.84
C GLN A 722 -12.23 28.14 -5.10
N ASN A 723 -12.67 28.02 -6.36
CA ASN A 723 -14.04 28.31 -6.75
C ASN A 723 -14.97 27.10 -6.59
N GLU A 724 -14.45 25.90 -6.37
CA GLU A 724 -15.22 24.66 -6.37
C GLU A 724 -15.47 24.09 -4.97
N TYR A 725 -14.64 24.47 -4.00
CA TYR A 725 -14.66 23.90 -2.66
C TYR A 725 -15.07 24.92 -1.60
N THR A 726 -15.88 24.47 -0.64
CA THR A 726 -15.94 25.13 0.66
C THR A 726 -14.67 24.76 1.43
N ARG A 727 -14.10 25.71 2.17
CA ARG A 727 -12.89 25.55 2.97
C ARG A 727 -13.18 25.95 4.40
N ILE A 728 -12.75 25.13 5.36
CA ILE A 728 -12.96 25.33 6.78
C ILE A 728 -11.60 25.22 7.46
N GLN A 729 -11.07 26.37 7.89
CA GLN A 729 -9.90 26.41 8.76
C GLN A 729 -10.30 25.91 10.15
N GLY A 730 -9.63 24.87 10.62
CA GLY A 730 -9.78 24.29 11.94
C GLY A 730 -8.73 24.79 12.92
N PRO A 731 -8.84 24.41 14.20
CA PRO A 731 -7.87 24.74 15.23
C PRO A 731 -6.64 23.84 15.08
N HIS A 732 -5.55 24.18 15.77
CA HIS A 732 -4.32 23.35 15.82
C HIS A 732 -3.82 22.92 14.44
N ALA A 733 -3.89 23.84 13.46
CA ALA A 733 -3.48 23.62 12.08
C ALA A 733 -4.22 22.45 11.40
N LEU A 734 -5.53 22.36 11.59
CA LEU A 734 -6.41 21.47 10.81
C LEU A 734 -7.09 22.24 9.68
N GLY A 735 -7.36 21.55 8.58
CA GLY A 735 -8.17 22.10 7.49
C GLY A 735 -9.10 21.05 6.88
N VAL A 736 -10.33 21.43 6.56
CA VAL A 736 -11.27 20.59 5.78
C VAL A 736 -11.74 21.36 4.55
N ALA A 737 -11.68 20.71 3.39
CA ALA A 737 -12.31 21.21 2.17
C ALA A 737 -13.29 20.18 1.59
N TYR A 738 -14.45 20.63 1.11
CA TYR A 738 -15.43 19.77 0.45
C TYR A 738 -16.07 20.42 -0.77
N ARG A 739 -16.47 19.62 -1.76
CA ARG A 739 -16.98 20.12 -3.04
C ARG A 739 -18.40 20.65 -2.91
N LYS A 740 -18.56 21.98 -2.95
CA LYS A 740 -19.85 22.65 -2.64
C LYS A 740 -20.96 22.40 -3.69
N ALA A 741 -20.57 22.04 -4.91
CA ALA A 741 -21.49 21.69 -5.98
C ALA A 741 -22.18 20.32 -5.75
N THR A 742 -21.50 19.39 -5.08
CA THR A 742 -22.01 18.05 -4.80
C THR A 742 -22.68 17.98 -3.43
N TRP A 743 -22.16 18.74 -2.46
CA TRP A 743 -22.49 18.60 -1.05
C TRP A 743 -23.10 19.88 -0.46
N GLN A 744 -24.08 19.69 0.41
CA GLN A 744 -24.70 20.74 1.22
C GLN A 744 -24.31 20.52 2.69
N GLU A 745 -23.76 21.54 3.34
CA GLU A 745 -23.48 21.50 4.78
C GLU A 745 -24.78 21.37 5.59
N LEU A 746 -24.81 20.43 6.53
CA LEU A 746 -25.86 20.28 7.54
C LEU A 746 -25.38 20.77 8.91
N GLY A 747 -24.09 20.63 9.19
CA GLY A 747 -23.45 21.09 10.42
C GLY A 747 -21.94 20.94 10.35
N ARG A 748 -21.23 21.61 11.26
CA ARG A 748 -19.79 21.50 11.41
C ARG A 748 -19.38 21.82 12.84
N GLY A 749 -18.20 21.37 13.23
CA GLY A 749 -17.66 21.66 14.55
C GLY A 749 -16.25 21.15 14.73
N GLN A 750 -15.76 21.32 15.96
CA GLN A 750 -14.45 20.86 16.39
C GLN A 750 -14.46 20.61 17.89
N SER A 751 -13.62 19.69 18.35
CA SER A 751 -13.46 19.38 19.77
C SER A 751 -12.02 19.04 20.07
N ASP A 752 -11.45 19.63 21.11
CA ASP A 752 -10.19 19.17 21.68
C ASP A 752 -10.40 17.80 22.33
N ILE A 753 -9.61 16.81 21.92
CA ILE A 753 -9.78 15.41 22.32
C ILE A 753 -8.52 14.79 22.94
N ALA A 754 -7.37 15.44 22.75
CA ALA A 754 -6.10 14.99 23.29
C ALA A 754 -5.14 16.18 23.49
N GLU A 755 -3.99 15.91 24.11
CA GLU A 755 -2.90 16.87 24.28
C GLU A 755 -1.59 16.12 24.10
N ASP A 756 -0.61 16.76 23.47
CA ASP A 756 0.74 16.20 23.44
C ASP A 756 1.30 15.98 24.85
N ARG A 757 2.20 15.02 25.00
CA ARG A 757 2.97 14.90 26.23
C ARG A 757 4.04 15.97 26.32
N ARG A 758 4.45 16.26 27.55
CA ARG A 758 5.44 17.30 27.87
C ARG A 758 6.79 17.12 27.17
N ASP A 759 7.19 15.87 26.90
CA ASP A 759 8.44 15.54 26.24
C ASP A 759 8.45 15.85 24.73
N GLN A 760 7.29 16.07 24.10
CA GLN A 760 7.18 16.52 22.71
C GLN A 760 5.93 17.39 22.54
N TRP A 761 5.90 18.53 23.22
CA TRP A 761 4.69 19.35 23.37
C TRP A 761 4.56 20.45 22.31
N TYR A 762 3.48 20.38 21.54
CA TYR A 762 3.02 21.40 20.60
C TYR A 762 1.57 21.84 20.86
N GLY A 763 0.94 21.33 21.93
CA GLY A 763 -0.34 21.80 22.44
C GLY A 763 -1.44 20.75 22.48
N GLN A 764 -2.68 21.24 22.49
CA GLN A 764 -3.87 20.41 22.40
C GLN A 764 -4.07 19.91 20.96
N ARG A 765 -4.84 18.83 20.83
CA ARG A 765 -5.18 18.19 19.57
C ARG A 765 -6.69 18.08 19.45
N ALA A 766 -7.20 18.45 18.29
CA ALA A 766 -8.63 18.44 18.01
C ALA A 766 -8.99 17.45 16.91
N VAL A 767 -10.26 17.05 16.92
CA VAL A 767 -10.95 16.55 15.73
C VAL A 767 -11.78 17.68 15.17
N GLN A 768 -11.66 17.94 13.87
CA GLN A 768 -12.53 18.83 13.11
C GLN A 768 -13.51 17.98 12.31
N TRP A 769 -14.78 18.37 12.22
CA TRP A 769 -15.78 17.62 11.47
C TRP A 769 -16.75 18.50 10.69
N VAL A 770 -17.29 17.94 9.61
CA VAL A 770 -18.39 18.50 8.84
C VAL A 770 -19.39 17.39 8.52
N ARG A 771 -20.67 17.66 8.76
CA ARG A 771 -21.77 16.81 8.35
C ARG A 771 -22.39 17.40 7.09
N VAL A 772 -22.44 16.63 6.02
CA VAL A 772 -22.94 17.10 4.72
C VAL A 772 -23.98 16.16 4.14
N LYS A 773 -24.85 16.70 3.29
CA LYS A 773 -25.84 15.98 2.50
C LYS A 773 -25.51 16.07 1.02
N HIS A 774 -25.41 14.94 0.34
CA HIS A 774 -25.25 14.87 -1.09
C HIS A 774 -26.51 15.41 -1.78
N ARG A 775 -26.35 16.40 -2.67
CA ARG A 775 -27.49 17.15 -3.22
C ARG A 775 -28.42 16.31 -4.11
N GLN A 776 -27.88 15.33 -4.84
CA GLN A 776 -28.67 14.53 -5.78
C GLN A 776 -29.40 13.35 -5.11
N ASN A 777 -28.70 12.51 -4.33
CA ASN A 777 -29.26 11.28 -3.75
C ASN A 777 -29.65 11.41 -2.27
N SER A 778 -29.51 12.61 -1.67
CA SER A 778 -29.83 12.89 -0.27
C SER A 778 -29.09 12.07 0.80
N ARG A 779 -28.05 11.31 0.43
CA ARG A 779 -27.17 10.60 1.39
C ARG A 779 -26.40 11.59 2.25
N THR A 780 -26.14 11.23 3.50
CA THR A 780 -25.42 12.07 4.45
C THR A 780 -24.10 11.45 4.86
N VAL A 781 -23.09 12.30 5.03
CA VAL A 781 -21.74 11.91 5.45
C VAL A 781 -21.33 12.79 6.61
N LEU A 782 -20.83 12.17 7.68
CA LEU A 782 -20.01 12.83 8.67
C LEU A 782 -18.53 12.62 8.29
N PHE A 783 -17.88 13.69 7.82
CA PHE A 783 -16.46 13.70 7.50
C PHE A 783 -15.67 14.33 8.64
N LEU A 784 -14.63 13.64 9.12
CA LEU A 784 -13.79 14.08 10.22
C LEU A 784 -12.32 14.11 9.81
N ASN A 785 -11.60 15.10 10.33
CA ASN A 785 -10.17 15.29 10.15
C ASN A 785 -9.49 15.39 11.52
N PHE A 786 -8.37 14.69 11.69
CA PHE A 786 -7.65 14.57 12.95
C PHE A 786 -6.14 14.73 12.76
N HIS A 787 -5.48 15.37 13.73
CA HIS A 787 -4.04 15.38 13.87
C HIS A 787 -3.69 14.91 15.28
N GLY A 788 -3.04 13.75 15.39
CA GLY A 788 -2.87 13.07 16.66
C GLY A 788 -1.79 13.64 17.57
N PRO A 789 -1.81 13.26 18.86
CA PRO A 789 -0.86 13.77 19.83
C PRO A 789 0.50 13.06 19.74
N LEU A 790 1.54 13.78 20.13
CA LEU A 790 2.92 13.34 20.23
C LEU A 790 3.31 13.02 21.70
N PRO A 791 4.35 12.20 21.92
CA PRO A 791 5.12 11.43 20.95
C PRO A 791 4.33 10.39 20.18
N LEU A 792 4.90 9.94 19.06
CA LEU A 792 4.28 8.96 18.17
C LEU A 792 3.84 7.70 18.93
N SER A 793 2.62 7.25 18.65
CA SER A 793 1.93 6.08 19.21
C SER A 793 1.67 6.11 20.72
N SER A 794 1.78 7.29 21.36
CA SER A 794 1.54 7.43 22.81
C SER A 794 0.09 7.74 23.18
N GLY A 795 -0.70 8.28 22.23
CA GLY A 795 -1.99 8.89 22.55
C GLY A 795 -1.88 10.13 23.44
N GLY A 796 -0.69 10.73 23.50
CA GLY A 796 -0.46 11.97 24.22
C GLY A 796 -0.57 11.81 25.73
N LYS A 797 -0.88 12.94 26.39
CA LYS A 797 -1.05 13.05 27.84
C LYS A 797 -2.20 12.17 28.37
N CYS A 798 -3.22 11.96 27.54
CA CYS A 798 -4.46 11.24 27.86
C CYS A 798 -4.31 9.73 27.70
N GLY A 799 -3.31 9.29 26.94
CA GLY A 799 -3.13 7.91 26.54
C GLY A 799 -3.97 7.50 25.32
N CYS A 800 -3.58 6.38 24.74
CA CYS A 800 -4.12 5.86 23.49
C CYS A 800 -5.64 5.61 23.51
N GLU A 801 -6.14 4.96 24.55
CA GLU A 801 -7.55 4.58 24.64
C GLU A 801 -8.46 5.81 24.78
N ALA A 802 -8.09 6.75 25.67
CA ALA A 802 -8.86 7.98 25.87
C ALA A 802 -8.93 8.81 24.58
N THR A 803 -7.82 8.89 23.84
CA THR A 803 -7.77 9.56 22.53
C THR A 803 -8.75 8.89 21.55
N ALA A 804 -8.70 7.57 21.40
CA ALA A 804 -9.59 6.83 20.51
C ALA A 804 -11.08 7.01 20.90
N TYR A 805 -11.40 6.91 22.19
CA TYR A 805 -12.78 7.05 22.66
C TYR A 805 -13.31 8.47 22.58
N ASN A 806 -12.48 9.50 22.74
CA ASN A 806 -12.90 10.87 22.49
C ASN A 806 -13.20 11.11 21.00
N ILE A 807 -12.47 10.48 20.07
CA ILE A 807 -12.82 10.52 18.64
C ILE A 807 -14.20 9.86 18.43
N MET A 808 -14.42 8.67 19.00
CA MET A 808 -15.71 7.97 18.92
C MET A 808 -16.85 8.78 19.53
N ARG A 809 -16.60 9.48 20.64
CA ARG A 809 -17.56 10.39 21.27
C ARG A 809 -17.96 11.52 20.32
N VAL A 810 -17.00 12.16 19.66
CA VAL A 810 -17.29 13.19 18.64
C VAL A 810 -18.12 12.62 17.50
N ILE A 811 -17.83 11.39 17.05
CA ILE A 811 -18.66 10.70 16.04
C ILE A 811 -20.08 10.47 16.59
N GLY A 812 -20.22 9.89 17.79
CA GLY A 812 -21.51 9.56 18.38
C GLY A 812 -22.40 10.77 18.67
N GLU A 813 -21.81 11.91 19.05
CA GLU A 813 -22.53 13.16 19.33
C GLU A 813 -22.98 13.89 18.06
N ASN A 814 -22.33 13.66 16.92
CA ASN A 814 -22.52 14.48 15.70
C ASN A 814 -22.98 13.68 14.47
N ALA A 815 -22.93 12.35 14.52
CA ALA A 815 -23.50 11.48 13.49
C ALA A 815 -24.97 11.16 13.80
N GLU A 816 -25.79 11.08 12.76
CA GLU A 816 -27.10 10.44 12.82
C GLU A 816 -27.00 8.98 12.37
N SER A 817 -28.00 8.17 12.75
CA SER A 817 -28.05 6.73 12.45
C SER A 817 -28.04 6.39 10.95
N ASN A 818 -28.21 7.38 10.07
CA ASN A 818 -28.24 7.25 8.62
C ASN A 818 -27.02 7.84 7.91
N ASP A 819 -26.05 8.35 8.67
CA ASP A 819 -24.82 8.90 8.10
C ASP A 819 -23.81 7.80 7.81
N ASP A 820 -23.12 7.91 6.68
CA ASP A 820 -21.81 7.25 6.52
C ASP A 820 -20.75 8.10 7.23
N VAL A 821 -19.78 7.46 7.88
CA VAL A 821 -18.73 8.16 8.64
C VAL A 821 -17.39 7.93 7.97
N ILE A 822 -16.66 9.00 7.69
CA ILE A 822 -15.31 8.95 7.13
C ILE A 822 -14.40 9.77 8.04
N LEU A 823 -13.41 9.13 8.65
CA LEU A 823 -12.42 9.77 9.51
C LEU A 823 -11.05 9.66 8.84
N VAL A 824 -10.37 10.78 8.68
CA VAL A 824 -9.03 10.83 8.11
C VAL A 824 -8.08 11.63 8.98
N GLY A 825 -6.79 11.43 8.79
CA GLY A 825 -5.80 12.20 9.53
C GLY A 825 -4.40 11.64 9.52
N ASP A 826 -3.46 12.45 10.00
CA ASP A 826 -2.22 12.00 10.59
C ASP A 826 -2.49 11.70 12.06
N PHE A 827 -2.50 10.43 12.45
CA PHE A 827 -2.84 10.06 13.81
C PHE A 827 -1.64 10.15 14.76
N ASN A 828 -0.44 10.44 14.25
CA ASN A 828 0.81 10.26 14.98
C ASN A 828 0.86 8.90 15.69
N SER A 829 0.30 7.86 15.08
CA SER A 829 0.04 6.57 15.73
C SER A 829 0.12 5.50 14.67
N VAL A 830 1.07 4.56 14.76
CA VAL A 830 1.22 3.52 13.73
C VAL A 830 0.09 2.51 13.80
N THR A 831 -0.05 1.73 12.72
CA THR A 831 -1.09 0.69 12.54
C THR A 831 -1.26 -0.25 13.75
N GLY A 832 -0.17 -0.61 14.43
CA GLY A 832 -0.19 -1.50 15.60
C GLY A 832 -0.44 -0.81 16.94
N SER A 833 -0.53 0.52 16.99
CA SER A 833 -0.68 1.25 18.25
C SER A 833 -2.07 1.05 18.89
N PRO A 834 -2.19 1.14 20.23
CA PRO A 834 -3.47 0.92 20.88
C PRO A 834 -4.57 1.91 20.43
N THR A 835 -4.23 3.15 20.07
CA THR A 835 -5.20 4.14 19.55
C THR A 835 -5.89 3.60 18.29
N ILE A 836 -5.09 3.08 17.35
CA ILE A 836 -5.57 2.55 16.09
C ILE A 836 -6.32 1.23 16.31
N GLN A 837 -5.82 0.36 17.18
CA GLN A 837 -6.52 -0.88 17.54
C GLN A 837 -7.93 -0.59 18.07
N LYS A 838 -8.07 0.35 19.02
CA LYS A 838 -9.37 0.76 19.57
C LYS A 838 -10.29 1.32 18.51
N LEU A 839 -9.81 2.19 17.61
CA LEU A 839 -10.62 2.65 16.48
C LEU A 839 -11.05 1.49 15.56
N SER A 840 -10.14 0.54 15.29
CA SER A 840 -10.43 -0.64 14.46
C SER A 840 -11.45 -1.61 15.05
N GLU A 841 -11.71 -1.56 16.36
CA GLU A 841 -12.80 -2.34 16.99
C GLU A 841 -14.19 -1.86 16.55
N ARG A 842 -14.34 -0.59 16.13
CA ARG A 842 -15.64 0.05 15.83
C ARG A 842 -15.74 0.65 14.42
N MET A 843 -14.61 0.80 13.73
CA MET A 843 -14.51 1.38 12.39
C MET A 843 -13.61 0.53 11.51
N HIS A 844 -13.88 0.49 10.21
CA HIS A 844 -12.99 -0.16 9.26
C HIS A 844 -11.81 0.75 8.95
N ARG A 845 -10.59 0.30 9.26
CA ARG A 845 -9.37 0.95 8.78
C ARG A 845 -9.18 0.61 7.30
N VAL A 846 -9.55 1.54 6.44
CA VAL A 846 -9.61 1.34 4.99
C VAL A 846 -8.23 1.48 4.36
N PHE A 847 -7.45 2.46 4.80
CA PHE A 847 -6.15 2.74 4.21
C PHE A 847 -5.17 3.29 5.23
N SER A 848 -3.88 3.06 5.00
CA SER A 848 -2.78 3.57 5.83
C SER A 848 -1.59 3.88 4.93
N GLY A 849 -0.94 5.01 5.19
CA GLY A 849 0.23 5.46 4.46
C GLY A 849 1.49 4.68 4.84
N ASN A 850 2.63 5.08 4.25
CA ASN A 850 3.94 4.51 4.58
C ASN A 850 4.79 5.46 5.43
N SER A 851 4.55 6.77 5.35
CA SER A 851 5.27 7.78 6.11
C SER A 851 5.25 7.48 7.61
N HIS A 852 6.43 7.60 8.22
CA HIS A 852 6.65 7.42 9.66
C HIS A 852 6.12 6.09 10.24
N GLY A 853 6.16 5.01 9.44
CA GLY A 853 5.63 3.71 9.86
C GLY A 853 4.11 3.56 9.67
N GLY A 854 3.51 4.44 8.85
CA GLY A 854 2.10 4.46 8.51
C GLY A 854 1.24 5.05 9.61
N VAL A 855 1.46 6.34 9.91
CA VAL A 855 0.68 7.14 10.87
C VAL A 855 -0.54 7.82 10.25
N ASP A 856 -0.50 8.03 8.94
CA ASP A 856 -1.62 8.57 8.17
C ASP A 856 -2.65 7.48 7.92
N HIS A 857 -3.89 7.69 8.36
CA HIS A 857 -4.94 6.69 8.26
C HIS A 857 -6.24 7.25 7.69
N ILE A 858 -7.00 6.34 7.09
CA ILE A 858 -8.37 6.55 6.65
C ILE A 858 -9.23 5.45 7.27
N PHE A 859 -10.22 5.85 8.06
CA PHE A 859 -11.24 5.00 8.64
C PHE A 859 -12.61 5.30 8.02
N SER A 860 -13.45 4.27 7.92
CA SER A 860 -14.83 4.40 7.44
C SER A 860 -15.78 3.53 8.25
N SER A 861 -17.05 3.93 8.36
CA SER A 861 -18.14 3.03 8.80
C SER A 861 -18.39 1.89 7.81
N CYS A 862 -17.79 1.95 6.61
CA CYS A 862 -17.95 0.97 5.54
C CYS A 862 -16.64 0.27 5.17
N PRO A 863 -16.64 -1.06 5.04
CA PRO A 863 -15.42 -1.82 4.73
C PRO A 863 -15.04 -1.77 3.25
N SER A 864 -16.03 -1.58 2.37
CA SER A 864 -15.86 -1.70 0.91
C SER A 864 -15.50 -0.36 0.29
N VAL A 865 -14.36 -0.33 -0.38
CA VAL A 865 -13.89 0.81 -1.17
C VAL A 865 -13.44 0.35 -2.54
N LYS A 866 -13.63 1.22 -3.53
CA LYS A 866 -13.28 0.94 -4.93
C LYS A 866 -11.76 0.95 -5.14
N GLY A 867 -11.06 1.77 -4.38
CA GLY A 867 -9.60 1.87 -4.47
C GLY A 867 -9.02 2.78 -3.40
N THR A 868 -7.73 2.58 -3.16
CA THR A 868 -6.90 3.33 -2.23
C THR A 868 -5.57 3.63 -2.91
N TRP A 869 -5.07 4.85 -2.78
CA TRP A 869 -3.86 5.29 -3.47
C TRP A 869 -2.98 6.11 -2.53
N ASN A 870 -1.70 5.74 -2.47
CA ASN A 870 -0.67 6.61 -1.95
C ASN A 870 -0.19 7.48 -3.12
N LEU A 871 -0.36 8.80 -2.99
CA LEU A 871 -0.09 9.78 -4.05
C LEU A 871 1.33 10.33 -3.96
N GLY A 872 2.13 9.87 -3.01
CA GLY A 872 3.46 10.37 -2.70
C GLY A 872 3.44 11.68 -1.94
N THR A 873 4.64 12.24 -1.73
CA THR A 873 4.81 13.25 -0.68
C THR A 873 4.41 14.67 -1.06
N GLY A 874 4.35 15.01 -2.35
CA GLY A 874 4.06 16.39 -2.80
C GLY A 874 4.98 17.47 -2.21
N GLY A 875 6.14 17.11 -1.65
CA GLY A 875 7.06 18.01 -0.96
C GLY A 875 6.96 18.00 0.57
N SER A 876 5.92 17.38 1.14
CA SER A 876 5.82 17.06 2.56
C SER A 876 6.77 15.91 2.93
N ASP A 877 6.96 15.63 4.21
CA ASP A 877 7.53 14.37 4.71
C ASP A 877 6.45 13.27 4.90
N HIS A 878 5.18 13.65 4.80
CA HIS A 878 4.05 12.74 4.71
C HIS A 878 3.61 12.50 3.26
N ASP A 879 3.14 11.28 3.00
CA ASP A 879 2.45 10.92 1.77
C ASP A 879 1.01 11.42 1.79
N ALA A 880 0.55 12.01 0.69
CA ALA A 880 -0.87 12.27 0.49
C ALA A 880 -1.60 10.95 0.19
N LEU A 881 -2.69 10.67 0.91
CA LEU A 881 -3.45 9.43 0.74
C LEU A 881 -4.84 9.71 0.17
N SER A 882 -5.27 8.90 -0.78
CA SER A 882 -6.58 8.99 -1.40
C SER A 882 -7.36 7.69 -1.29
N LEU A 883 -8.67 7.81 -1.15
CA LEU A 883 -9.62 6.70 -1.24
C LEU A 883 -10.72 7.05 -2.24
N MET A 884 -11.28 6.06 -2.93
CA MET A 884 -12.54 6.18 -3.66
C MET A 884 -13.56 5.28 -2.98
N HIS A 885 -14.49 5.91 -2.27
CA HIS A 885 -15.66 5.25 -1.75
C HIS A 885 -16.57 4.95 -2.94
N THR A 886 -16.93 3.70 -3.14
CA THR A 886 -18.07 3.34 -3.97
C THR A 886 -18.67 2.11 -3.34
N ILE A 887 -19.76 2.30 -2.62
CA ILE A 887 -20.57 1.15 -2.24
C ILE A 887 -21.66 1.13 -3.28
N GLU A 888 -21.47 0.31 -4.30
CA GLU A 888 -22.62 -0.11 -5.07
C GLU A 888 -23.57 -0.75 -4.06
N LEU A 889 -24.77 -0.18 -3.93
CA LEU A 889 -25.87 -1.06 -3.54
C LEU A 889 -25.78 -2.18 -4.57
N CYS A 890 -25.54 -3.42 -4.14
CA CYS A 890 -26.08 -4.52 -4.89
C CYS A 890 -27.57 -4.19 -5.01
N ARG A 891 -27.96 -3.49 -6.08
CA ARG A 891 -29.17 -3.85 -6.78
C ARG A 891 -28.90 -5.30 -7.14
N GLN A 892 -29.28 -6.20 -6.23
CA GLN A 892 -30.14 -7.27 -6.70
C GLN A 892 -31.15 -6.50 -7.52
N GLU A 893 -31.02 -6.62 -8.84
CA GLU A 893 -32.12 -6.36 -9.71
C GLU A 893 -33.31 -6.98 -8.97
N ALA A 894 -34.31 -6.16 -8.68
CA ALA A 894 -35.62 -6.72 -8.51
C ALA A 894 -35.94 -7.35 -9.87
N GLU A 895 -35.36 -8.53 -10.15
CA GLU A 895 -36.01 -9.56 -10.91
C GLU A 895 -37.35 -9.64 -10.22
N GLN A 896 -38.34 -9.06 -10.88
CA GLN A 896 -39.72 -9.32 -10.59
C GLN A 896 -39.82 -10.83 -10.53
N SER A 897 -39.93 -11.37 -9.32
CA SER A 897 -40.14 -12.78 -9.12
C SER A 897 -41.28 -13.19 -10.05
N PRO A 898 -41.12 -14.25 -10.87
CA PRO A 898 -42.20 -14.74 -11.73
C PRO A 898 -43.49 -14.98 -10.93
N PHE A 899 -43.39 -15.16 -9.61
CA PHE A 899 -44.51 -15.27 -8.70
C PHE A 899 -45.39 -14.01 -8.59
N VAL A 900 -44.84 -12.80 -8.63
CA VAL A 900 -45.66 -11.57 -8.47
C VAL A 900 -46.48 -11.30 -9.74
N LEU A 901 -45.91 -11.55 -10.92
CA LEU A 901 -46.63 -11.49 -12.20
C LEU A 901 -47.63 -12.65 -12.35
N THR A 902 -47.31 -13.85 -11.85
CA THR A 902 -48.25 -14.99 -11.86
C THR A 902 -49.42 -14.76 -10.88
N TYR A 903 -49.16 -14.17 -9.71
CA TYR A 903 -50.21 -13.87 -8.73
C TYR A 903 -51.11 -12.70 -9.16
N LEU A 904 -50.55 -11.67 -9.82
CA LEU A 904 -51.34 -10.59 -10.43
C LEU A 904 -52.15 -11.08 -11.63
N ASN A 905 -51.61 -11.95 -12.49
CA ASN A 905 -52.35 -12.55 -13.60
C ASN A 905 -53.39 -13.58 -13.13
N TRP A 906 -53.15 -14.28 -12.02
CA TRP A 906 -54.15 -15.15 -11.39
C TRP A 906 -55.26 -14.33 -10.73
N ALA A 907 -54.93 -13.24 -10.03
CA ALA A 907 -55.91 -12.35 -9.41
C ALA A 907 -56.78 -11.61 -10.44
N LEU A 908 -56.22 -11.25 -11.60
CA LEU A 908 -56.96 -10.63 -12.71
C LEU A 908 -57.81 -11.64 -13.50
N SER A 909 -57.44 -12.92 -13.52
CA SER A 909 -58.25 -13.99 -14.14
C SER A 909 -59.34 -14.55 -13.22
N ALA A 910 -59.33 -14.20 -11.93
CA ALA A 910 -60.37 -14.54 -10.96
C ALA A 910 -61.53 -13.53 -10.87
N ILE A 911 -61.55 -12.50 -11.73
CA ILE A 911 -62.68 -11.56 -11.82
C ILE A 911 -63.74 -12.17 -12.75
N PRO A 912 -64.96 -12.48 -12.27
CA PRO A 912 -66.01 -13.03 -13.13
C PRO A 912 -66.50 -11.99 -14.14
N ASP A 913 -66.50 -12.39 -15.42
CA ASP A 913 -67.11 -11.68 -16.55
C ASP A 913 -68.60 -11.43 -16.28
N THR A 914 -68.97 -10.18 -15.95
CA THR A 914 -70.35 -9.72 -16.08
C THR A 914 -70.54 -9.09 -17.45
N LYS A 915 -71.01 -9.89 -18.42
CA LYS A 915 -71.53 -9.39 -19.71
C LYS A 915 -73.07 -9.41 -19.71
N ALA A 916 -73.67 -8.24 -19.79
CA ALA A 916 -74.96 -7.94 -20.43
C ALA A 916 -75.06 -6.41 -20.53
N ALA A 917 -75.50 -5.73 -21.59
CA ALA A 917 -76.08 -6.07 -22.88
C ALA A 917 -75.95 -4.81 -23.77
N ALA A 918 -76.34 -4.95 -25.04
CA ALA A 918 -76.54 -3.93 -26.08
C ALA A 918 -75.31 -3.43 -26.87
N GLY A 919 -75.26 -3.84 -28.15
CA GLY A 919 -74.55 -3.12 -29.22
C GLY A 919 -75.48 -2.10 -29.90
N PRO A 920 -75.28 -1.76 -31.19
CA PRO A 920 -74.04 -1.63 -31.98
C PRO A 920 -73.86 -0.17 -32.46
N ILE A 921 -72.79 0.14 -33.21
CA ILE A 921 -72.80 0.93 -34.47
C ILE A 921 -71.38 1.40 -34.86
N CYS A 922 -70.99 0.96 -36.06
CA CYS A 922 -70.14 1.58 -37.09
C CYS A 922 -68.81 2.28 -36.74
N GLY A 923 -67.73 1.76 -37.34
CA GLY A 923 -67.21 2.44 -38.55
C GLY A 923 -65.73 2.84 -38.57
N ALA A 924 -65.10 2.41 -39.68
CA ALA A 924 -63.94 3.00 -40.37
C ALA A 924 -62.52 2.48 -40.08
N ALA A 925 -61.90 2.09 -41.20
CA ALA A 925 -60.62 1.44 -41.40
C ALA A 925 -59.41 2.41 -41.39
N PRO A 926 -58.17 1.89 -41.27
CA PRO A 926 -56.95 2.70 -41.27
C PRO A 926 -56.38 2.89 -42.69
N ARG A 927 -55.71 4.03 -42.92
CA ARG A 927 -54.95 4.27 -44.15
C ARG A 927 -53.47 4.43 -43.83
N ALA A 928 -52.68 3.62 -44.52
CA ALA A 928 -51.24 3.50 -44.47
C ALA A 928 -50.51 4.53 -45.35
N LEU A 929 -49.18 4.62 -45.14
CA LEU A 929 -48.07 4.78 -46.11
C LEU A 929 -47.06 5.91 -45.76
N LEU A 930 -45.91 5.50 -45.18
CA LEU A 930 -44.52 5.54 -45.73
C LEU A 930 -44.13 6.65 -46.76
N PRO A 931 -42.80 6.90 -47.03
CA PRO A 931 -41.68 7.36 -46.19
C PRO A 931 -40.89 8.50 -46.97
N PRO A 932 -39.54 8.58 -47.01
CA PRO A 932 -38.59 9.11 -46.02
C PRO A 932 -37.74 10.32 -46.54
N ARG A 933 -37.01 10.96 -45.63
CA ARG A 933 -35.61 11.40 -45.81
C ARG A 933 -34.90 11.52 -44.47
#